data_AF-A0A5C5W433-F1
#
_entry.id   AF-A0A5C5W433-F1
#
_cell.length_a   1.000
_cell.length_b   1.000
_cell.length_c   1.000
_cell.angle_alpha   90.00
_cell.angle_beta   90.00
_cell.angle_gamma   90.00
#
_symmetry.space_group_name_H-M   'P 1'
#
loop_
_entity.id
_entity.type
_entity.pdbx_description
1 polymer ?
#
loop_
_entity_poly.entity_id
_entity_poly.type
_entity_poly.pdbx_seq_one_letter_code
_entity_poly.pdbx_strand_id
1 'polypeptide(L)'
;MTRFDARAILGSAVLLLCIPGCPPPPEGDGAPLTNDNGADPPATTTTVIDGPYAPSADATLKGELIADSIDIPEGVTISAGGDLTLRSKSSVVVAGKIVGRAAAQRGANVSIEADESVEIHGTVAAGNAPKVESASQQGSGGSGQDGGDGGAVSIKSKANVVIGRAARVTGGNGANGQLVNAIAEMSAEGEVSAKGGKGGKGGDVTISAASVLRFDPAGEANLVLGNGGQGGAADVVVPAEADGVTGTNVEGGRGGDSGAANLSAASLEGLSFDEISSTDGSTLLLLTGDSALILDGGIGGNGGNAGRDDDQDAAKPRAPRSRAYSKSRLTQQNAMPCWDPAGKEGFVDAKRGARGGDGAFRGGHGGFAIAEAGNGTGTGRGGRAFGFGGDGGNSSAKTAVKLAESEVFVLLGRSTFGGDGGAGKAFGGSGGPVGGSTAANTSADASGGKGGNCTVAIAPGQTLELFASGKGGDAFAKGGNGMNGASCCKPPPSAGQNGGDGGFAQARGGNGGDGVNARPGGIARAEGGKAGNGGDGEGPGDAGNPGGTSFAAGSRGMGTPTDEPDGTASDQFGGLGFGGQRCNARNGCRVAEVGTPASRIPANGYAVIPIEAPAGVGDFPLTPTDSNENGLVTLNYGPVTGSPRKAAVTPDEEPFFVDLSVFDLLSLSLHAITDTCLAGGELIVSSNAENPQPFVIRLENLEPRVADLTLIDLLAGDVEGSIYGIAEDGTAVGVSTDAQGRTRAIFWRDGGTTELPTLDAQRRAVAAAIDRDGIRIVGREGLIPKAVTWSGVNYATRTELPSLTAGQPSYATSTQGDYVAGASFVGSGATAAYRAVVWMGDDDPISIHPAGADASNANAVSSGGIVVGTARFGTALFGWVWTLEDGTQLISEILDDSAGLAYLNATAVNGSGEITTVAADSTGKQQFVILRPRP
;
A
#
# COMPACT_ATOMS: atom_id res chain seq x y z
N MET A 1 -26.47 -74.09 -17.89
CA MET A 1 -25.30 -74.70 -17.19
C MET A 1 -24.21 -73.64 -17.17
N THR A 2 -24.14 -72.87 -16.07
CA THR A 2 -23.02 -72.84 -15.08
C THR A 2 -21.79 -72.11 -15.63
N ARG A 3 -21.62 -70.80 -15.38
CA ARG A 3 -20.96 -70.17 -14.19
C ARG A 3 -19.63 -70.84 -13.83
N PHE A 4 -18.53 -70.08 -13.90
CA PHE A 4 -17.67 -69.83 -12.74
C PHE A 4 -16.85 -68.53 -12.94
N ASP A 5 -16.78 -67.80 -11.84
CA ASP A 5 -16.14 -66.51 -11.60
C ASP A 5 -15.41 -66.66 -10.26
N ALA A 6 -14.18 -66.15 -10.11
CA ALA A 6 -13.56 -65.77 -8.82
C ALA A 6 -12.07 -65.35 -8.95
N ARG A 7 -11.79 -64.08 -8.57
CA ARG A 7 -10.87 -63.58 -7.50
C ARG A 7 -9.41 -64.11 -7.47
N ALA A 8 -8.34 -63.38 -7.13
CA ALA A 8 -8.14 -62.15 -6.35
C ALA A 8 -6.62 -61.74 -6.32
N ILE A 9 -6.36 -60.43 -6.17
CA ILE A 9 -5.30 -59.74 -5.36
C ILE A 9 -3.79 -59.98 -5.69
N LEU A 10 -3.06 -58.91 -6.11
CA LEU A 10 -1.91 -58.27 -5.40
C LEU A 10 -1.04 -57.37 -6.32
N GLY A 11 -0.80 -56.14 -5.86
CA GLY A 11 0.49 -55.42 -5.93
C GLY A 11 1.07 -55.04 -7.29
N SER A 12 1.21 -53.74 -7.56
CA SER A 12 2.09 -53.25 -8.63
C SER A 12 3.07 -52.24 -8.07
N ALA A 13 4.26 -52.75 -7.77
CA ALA A 13 5.50 -51.99 -7.73
C ALA A 13 5.82 -51.49 -9.15
N VAL A 14 6.24 -50.23 -9.25
CA VAL A 14 6.64 -49.59 -10.50
C VAL A 14 8.02 -50.13 -10.91
N LEU A 15 8.06 -50.86 -12.02
CA LEU A 15 9.28 -51.31 -12.70
C LEU A 15 9.67 -50.24 -13.74
N LEU A 16 10.72 -49.48 -13.46
CA LEU A 16 11.34 -48.55 -14.42
C LEU A 16 12.14 -49.35 -15.45
N LEU A 17 11.75 -49.28 -16.73
CA LEU A 17 12.48 -49.85 -17.86
C LEU A 17 13.23 -48.72 -18.59
N CYS A 18 14.56 -48.72 -18.50
CA CYS A 18 15.44 -47.85 -19.28
C CYS A 18 15.48 -48.30 -20.76
N ILE A 19 15.22 -47.38 -21.69
CA ILE A 19 15.50 -47.54 -23.12
C ILE A 19 16.73 -46.69 -23.46
N PRO A 20 17.84 -47.25 -23.98
CA PRO A 20 18.98 -46.47 -24.42
C PRO A 20 18.86 -46.16 -25.92
N GLY A 21 18.91 -44.87 -26.27
CA GLY A 21 19.14 -44.44 -27.65
C GLY A 21 18.50 -43.10 -28.00
N CYS A 22 19.17 -41.98 -27.70
CA CYS A 22 18.95 -40.71 -28.38
C CYS A 22 20.30 -40.14 -28.82
N PRO A 23 20.48 -39.77 -30.10
CA PRO A 23 21.68 -39.08 -30.55
C PRO A 23 21.67 -37.61 -30.10
N PRO A 24 22.86 -36.97 -29.96
CA PRO A 24 22.96 -35.59 -29.50
C PRO A 24 22.39 -34.59 -30.52
N PRO A 25 21.84 -33.45 -30.08
CA PRO A 25 21.31 -32.44 -30.98
C PRO A 25 22.45 -31.73 -31.74
N PRO A 26 22.20 -31.25 -32.97
CA PRO A 26 23.20 -30.53 -33.73
C PRO A 26 23.44 -29.14 -33.13
N GLU A 27 24.72 -28.77 -33.02
CA GLU A 27 25.17 -27.41 -32.76
C GLU A 27 24.66 -26.48 -33.87
N GLY A 28 23.71 -25.60 -33.52
CA GLY A 28 23.18 -24.57 -34.40
C GLY A 28 23.73 -23.21 -33.98
N ASP A 29 24.43 -22.56 -34.91
CA ASP A 29 24.95 -21.20 -34.77
C ASP A 29 23.84 -20.22 -34.37
N GLY A 30 24.06 -19.51 -33.25
CA GLY A 30 23.15 -18.50 -32.73
C GLY A 30 23.10 -17.27 -33.63
N ALA A 31 22.09 -17.21 -34.50
CA ALA A 31 21.68 -15.96 -35.13
C ALA A 31 20.96 -15.08 -34.08
N PRO A 32 21.19 -13.75 -34.07
CA PRO A 32 20.54 -12.85 -33.12
C PRO A 32 19.02 -12.85 -33.34
N LEU A 33 18.26 -13.00 -32.26
CA LEU A 33 16.80 -12.86 -32.26
C LEU A 33 16.44 -11.47 -32.77
N THR A 34 15.94 -11.40 -34.01
CA THR A 34 15.30 -10.20 -34.54
C THR A 34 13.90 -10.09 -33.93
N ASN A 35 13.58 -8.90 -33.40
CA ASN A 35 12.25 -8.57 -32.88
C ASN A 35 11.22 -8.54 -34.02
N ASP A 36 10.68 -9.71 -34.39
CA ASP A 36 9.58 -9.81 -35.37
C ASP A 36 8.25 -9.45 -34.70
N ASN A 37 7.90 -8.18 -34.77
CA ASN A 37 6.59 -7.62 -34.39
C ASN A 37 5.48 -7.93 -35.42
N GLY A 38 5.48 -9.11 -36.06
CA GLY A 38 4.63 -9.35 -37.23
C GLY A 38 4.17 -10.79 -37.47
N ALA A 39 4.32 -11.71 -36.52
CA ALA A 39 3.73 -13.03 -36.67
C ALA A 39 2.19 -12.93 -36.57
N ASP A 40 1.49 -13.30 -37.64
CA ASP A 40 0.02 -13.41 -37.65
C ASP A 40 -0.44 -14.21 -36.41
N PRO A 41 -1.53 -13.79 -35.73
CA PRO A 41 -2.03 -14.51 -34.57
C PRO A 41 -2.34 -15.97 -34.95
N PRO A 42 -1.92 -16.96 -34.15
CA PRO A 42 -2.16 -18.36 -34.44
C PRO A 42 -3.67 -18.59 -34.64
N ALA A 43 -4.03 -19.33 -35.69
CA ALA A 43 -5.42 -19.60 -36.04
C ALA A 43 -6.22 -20.07 -34.81
N THR A 44 -7.33 -19.38 -34.53
CA THR A 44 -8.22 -19.69 -33.42
C THR A 44 -8.81 -21.09 -33.60
N THR A 45 -8.58 -21.97 -32.63
CA THR A 45 -9.18 -23.31 -32.63
C THR A 45 -10.65 -23.23 -32.24
N THR A 46 -11.57 -23.54 -33.15
CA THR A 46 -13.00 -23.65 -32.86
C THR A 46 -13.37 -25.10 -32.57
N THR A 47 -13.95 -25.35 -31.40
CA THR A 47 -14.51 -26.64 -30.97
C THR A 47 -16.03 -26.51 -31.00
N VAL A 48 -16.70 -27.38 -31.77
CA VAL A 48 -18.17 -27.41 -31.84
C VAL A 48 -18.66 -28.69 -31.17
N ILE A 49 -19.58 -28.55 -30.22
CA ILE A 49 -20.25 -29.66 -29.53
C ILE A 49 -21.72 -29.62 -29.95
N ASP A 50 -22.18 -30.68 -30.61
CA ASP A 50 -23.59 -30.88 -30.92
C ASP A 50 -24.30 -31.34 -29.63
N GLY A 51 -24.90 -30.40 -28.90
CA GLY A 51 -25.61 -30.62 -27.63
C GLY A 51 -25.13 -29.73 -26.48
N PRO A 52 -25.59 -30.01 -25.24
CA PRO A 52 -25.20 -29.25 -24.05
C PRO A 52 -23.74 -29.55 -23.65
N TYR A 53 -23.01 -28.52 -23.23
CA TYR A 53 -21.69 -28.65 -22.60
C TYR A 53 -21.82 -28.43 -21.08
N ALA A 54 -21.70 -29.52 -20.32
CA ALA A 54 -21.75 -29.53 -18.86
C ALA A 54 -20.60 -30.36 -18.28
N PRO A 55 -19.39 -29.79 -18.11
CA PRO A 55 -18.24 -30.52 -17.60
C PRO A 55 -18.45 -30.92 -16.14
N SER A 56 -18.10 -32.16 -15.79
CA SER A 56 -18.20 -32.70 -14.43
C SER A 56 -16.90 -32.61 -13.63
N ALA A 57 -15.83 -32.07 -14.23
CA ALA A 57 -14.52 -31.90 -13.65
C ALA A 57 -13.81 -30.71 -14.30
N ASP A 58 -12.74 -30.23 -13.67
CA ASP A 58 -11.92 -29.15 -14.20
C ASP A 58 -11.46 -29.42 -15.64
N ALA A 59 -11.48 -28.38 -16.46
CA ALA A 59 -11.09 -28.46 -17.86
C ALA A 59 -10.17 -27.30 -18.23
N THR A 60 -9.32 -27.52 -19.24
CA THR A 60 -8.56 -26.45 -19.89
C THR A 60 -9.07 -26.27 -21.31
N LEU A 61 -9.53 -25.07 -21.64
CA LEU A 61 -10.06 -24.72 -22.97
C LEU A 61 -9.22 -23.61 -23.60
N LYS A 62 -9.24 -23.51 -24.93
CA LYS A 62 -8.60 -22.44 -25.69
C LYS A 62 -9.35 -22.22 -27.00
N GLY A 63 -9.43 -20.97 -27.46
CA GLY A 63 -10.10 -20.61 -28.70
C GLY A 63 -11.60 -20.45 -28.50
N GLU A 64 -12.40 -20.97 -29.42
CA GLU A 64 -13.86 -20.84 -29.37
C GLU A 64 -14.51 -22.19 -29.06
N LEU A 65 -15.42 -22.23 -28.08
CA LEU A 65 -16.30 -23.36 -27.82
C LEU A 65 -17.72 -22.97 -28.23
N ILE A 66 -18.34 -23.73 -29.13
CA ILE A 66 -19.73 -23.56 -29.55
C ILE A 66 -20.53 -24.78 -29.08
N ALA A 67 -21.59 -24.55 -28.31
CA ALA A 67 -22.50 -25.60 -27.83
C ALA A 67 -23.97 -25.14 -27.90
N ASP A 68 -24.93 -26.06 -27.78
CA ASP A 68 -26.35 -25.68 -27.76
C ASP A 68 -26.68 -24.92 -26.46
N SER A 69 -26.26 -25.45 -25.30
CA SER A 69 -26.24 -24.76 -24.00
C SER A 69 -24.91 -25.00 -23.28
N ILE A 70 -24.53 -24.10 -22.37
CA ILE A 70 -23.30 -24.23 -21.57
C ILE A 70 -23.68 -24.10 -20.09
N ASP A 71 -23.31 -25.08 -19.28
CA ASP A 71 -23.54 -25.09 -17.84
C ASP A 71 -22.23 -25.47 -17.15
N ILE A 72 -21.63 -24.54 -16.41
CA ILE A 72 -20.40 -24.77 -15.62
C ILE A 72 -20.82 -24.93 -14.15
N PRO A 73 -20.91 -26.16 -13.62
CA PRO A 73 -21.44 -26.40 -12.27
C PRO A 73 -20.54 -25.84 -11.17
N GLU A 74 -21.10 -25.67 -9.97
CA GLU A 74 -20.33 -25.34 -8.77
C GLU A 74 -19.20 -26.36 -8.53
N GLY A 75 -18.04 -25.88 -8.10
CA GLY A 75 -16.85 -26.71 -7.88
C GLY A 75 -16.05 -27.06 -9.14
N VAL A 76 -16.52 -26.72 -10.34
CA VAL A 76 -15.80 -26.94 -11.60
C VAL A 76 -15.05 -25.68 -12.03
N THR A 77 -13.77 -25.83 -12.41
CA THR A 77 -12.92 -24.76 -12.92
C THR A 77 -12.56 -24.97 -14.40
N ILE A 78 -12.89 -23.98 -15.23
CA ILE A 78 -12.43 -23.87 -16.62
C ILE A 78 -11.23 -22.93 -16.68
N SER A 79 -10.05 -23.48 -16.92
CA SER A 79 -8.83 -22.70 -17.19
C SER A 79 -8.74 -22.34 -18.67
N ALA A 80 -8.71 -21.05 -19.02
CA ALA A 80 -8.46 -20.63 -20.39
C ALA A 80 -6.94 -20.61 -20.67
N GLY A 81 -6.46 -21.51 -21.52
CA GLY A 81 -5.04 -21.60 -21.93
C GLY A 81 -4.61 -20.54 -22.96
N GLY A 82 -5.39 -19.49 -23.11
CA GLY A 82 -5.35 -18.44 -24.12
C GLY A 82 -6.72 -17.76 -24.18
N ASP A 83 -6.94 -16.89 -25.16
CA ASP A 83 -8.26 -16.29 -25.36
C ASP A 83 -9.33 -17.39 -25.49
N LEU A 84 -10.41 -17.26 -24.73
CA LEU A 84 -11.51 -18.21 -24.68
C LEU A 84 -12.83 -17.51 -24.97
N THR A 85 -13.55 -17.98 -25.97
CA THR A 85 -14.93 -17.58 -26.27
C THR A 85 -15.85 -18.77 -26.07
N LEU A 86 -16.82 -18.63 -25.16
CA LEU A 86 -17.91 -19.57 -24.97
C LEU A 86 -19.14 -19.03 -25.72
N ARG A 87 -19.59 -19.71 -26.77
CA ARG A 87 -20.76 -19.33 -27.57
C ARG A 87 -21.86 -20.39 -27.41
N SER A 88 -23.05 -19.95 -27.01
CA SER A 88 -24.24 -20.81 -26.89
C SER A 88 -25.39 -20.33 -27.77
N LYS A 89 -26.12 -21.27 -28.38
CA LYS A 89 -27.38 -21.00 -29.09
C LYS A 89 -28.59 -20.85 -28.15
N SER A 90 -28.43 -21.17 -26.87
CA SER A 90 -29.44 -21.05 -25.81
C SER A 90 -28.79 -20.31 -24.64
N SER A 91 -28.94 -20.81 -23.41
CA SER A 91 -28.42 -20.17 -22.20
C SER A 91 -27.00 -20.60 -21.83
N VAL A 92 -26.28 -19.69 -21.18
CA VAL A 92 -25.02 -19.98 -20.48
C VAL A 92 -25.21 -19.78 -18.99
N VAL A 93 -24.90 -20.80 -18.17
CA VAL A 93 -24.92 -20.73 -16.71
C VAL A 93 -23.51 -21.00 -16.18
N VAL A 94 -23.00 -20.14 -15.30
CA VAL A 94 -21.68 -20.29 -14.67
C VAL A 94 -21.82 -20.25 -13.15
N ALA A 95 -21.96 -21.41 -12.52
CA ALA A 95 -21.92 -21.58 -11.07
C ALA A 95 -20.50 -21.87 -10.54
N GLY A 96 -19.63 -22.45 -11.37
CA GLY A 96 -18.23 -22.72 -11.07
C GLY A 96 -17.30 -21.52 -11.29
N LYS A 97 -16.09 -21.79 -11.83
CA LYS A 97 -15.07 -20.78 -12.11
C LYS A 97 -14.61 -20.85 -13.56
N ILE A 98 -14.45 -19.70 -14.20
CA ILE A 98 -13.73 -19.55 -15.47
C ILE A 98 -12.55 -18.61 -15.19
N VAL A 99 -11.33 -19.08 -15.43
CA VAL A 99 -10.11 -18.33 -15.09
C VAL A 99 -9.19 -18.29 -16.31
N GLY A 100 -8.96 -17.09 -16.82
CA GLY A 100 -7.97 -16.82 -17.84
C GLY A 100 -6.55 -17.05 -17.32
N ARG A 101 -5.69 -17.65 -18.14
CA ARG A 101 -4.24 -17.71 -17.87
C ARG A 101 -3.51 -16.74 -18.78
N ALA A 102 -2.34 -16.28 -18.35
CA ALA A 102 -1.44 -15.51 -19.19
C ALA A 102 -1.12 -16.29 -20.48
N ALA A 103 -1.23 -15.63 -21.64
CA ALA A 103 -0.82 -16.18 -22.92
C ALA A 103 0.17 -15.21 -23.57
N ALA A 104 1.45 -15.61 -23.63
CA ALA A 104 2.54 -14.74 -24.07
C ALA A 104 2.54 -13.41 -23.30
N GLN A 105 2.77 -12.25 -23.94
CA GLN A 105 2.82 -10.94 -23.27
C GLN A 105 1.43 -10.34 -22.95
N ARG A 106 0.34 -11.12 -22.86
CA ARG A 106 -0.95 -10.59 -22.41
C ARG A 106 -1.75 -11.60 -21.61
N GLY A 107 -2.69 -11.10 -20.82
CA GLY A 107 -3.70 -11.91 -20.18
C GLY A 107 -4.69 -12.49 -21.18
N ALA A 108 -5.16 -13.73 -20.96
CA ALA A 108 -6.23 -14.30 -21.78
C ALA A 108 -7.55 -13.55 -21.59
N ASN A 109 -8.17 -13.18 -22.70
CA ASN A 109 -9.54 -12.68 -22.71
C ASN A 109 -10.53 -13.83 -22.47
N VAL A 110 -11.62 -13.53 -21.75
CA VAL A 110 -12.74 -14.46 -21.56
C VAL A 110 -14.01 -13.81 -22.10
N SER A 111 -14.59 -14.39 -23.15
CA SER A 111 -15.83 -13.94 -23.77
C SER A 111 -16.93 -14.99 -23.59
N ILE A 112 -18.12 -14.57 -23.19
CA ILE A 112 -19.32 -15.40 -23.08
C ILE A 112 -20.39 -14.76 -23.96
N GLU A 113 -20.91 -15.52 -24.94
CA GLU A 113 -21.93 -15.09 -25.87
C GLU A 113 -23.09 -16.09 -25.88
N ALA A 114 -24.32 -15.61 -25.67
CA ALA A 114 -25.53 -16.43 -25.67
C ALA A 114 -26.63 -15.81 -26.54
N ASP A 115 -27.32 -16.65 -27.31
CA ASP A 115 -28.54 -16.26 -28.04
C ASP A 115 -29.76 -16.11 -27.10
N GLU A 116 -29.74 -16.77 -25.94
CA GLU A 116 -30.70 -16.54 -24.84
C GLU A 116 -29.97 -15.94 -23.63
N SER A 117 -30.32 -16.31 -22.40
CA SER A 117 -29.81 -15.67 -21.19
C SER A 117 -28.38 -16.11 -20.81
N VAL A 118 -27.63 -15.22 -20.17
CA VAL A 118 -26.40 -15.56 -19.43
C VAL A 118 -26.65 -15.37 -17.94
N GLU A 119 -26.34 -16.38 -17.13
CA GLU A 119 -26.41 -16.32 -15.67
C GLU A 119 -25.03 -16.62 -15.07
N ILE A 120 -24.48 -15.67 -14.32
CA ILE A 120 -23.22 -15.84 -13.59
C ILE A 120 -23.55 -15.93 -12.11
N HIS A 121 -23.27 -17.07 -11.49
CA HIS A 121 -23.43 -17.32 -10.05
C HIS A 121 -22.08 -17.54 -9.35
N GLY A 122 -21.04 -17.90 -10.11
CA GLY A 122 -19.67 -18.11 -9.64
C GLY A 122 -18.67 -17.07 -10.15
N THR A 123 -17.44 -17.47 -10.48
CA THR A 123 -16.36 -16.54 -10.88
C THR A 123 -16.07 -16.57 -12.38
N VAL A 124 -15.95 -15.40 -13.01
CA VAL A 124 -15.42 -15.23 -14.36
C VAL A 124 -14.28 -14.23 -14.31
N ALA A 125 -13.04 -14.71 -14.40
CA ALA A 125 -11.84 -13.88 -14.36
C ALA A 125 -11.05 -14.03 -15.66
N ALA A 126 -10.63 -12.92 -16.24
CA ALA A 126 -9.65 -12.92 -17.31
C ALA A 126 -8.23 -13.12 -16.78
N GLY A 127 -7.28 -13.41 -17.67
CA GLY A 127 -5.90 -13.67 -17.27
C GLY A 127 -5.16 -12.39 -16.90
N ASN A 128 -4.33 -12.43 -15.88
CA ASN A 128 -3.32 -11.39 -15.67
C ASN A 128 -2.25 -11.49 -16.76
N ALA A 129 -1.67 -10.36 -17.17
CA ALA A 129 -0.45 -10.40 -17.97
C ALA A 129 0.70 -11.02 -17.17
N PRO A 130 1.59 -11.81 -17.81
CA PRO A 130 2.75 -12.33 -17.13
C PRO A 130 3.75 -11.19 -16.88
N LYS A 131 4.48 -11.31 -15.78
CA LYS A 131 5.57 -10.39 -15.46
C LYS A 131 6.62 -10.50 -16.56
N VAL A 132 7.07 -9.37 -17.08
CA VAL A 132 8.23 -9.33 -17.98
C VAL A 132 9.47 -9.52 -17.11
N GLU A 133 10.19 -10.61 -17.31
CA GLU A 133 11.45 -10.86 -16.61
C GLU A 133 12.47 -9.78 -17.00
N SER A 134 13.29 -9.35 -16.05
CA SER A 134 14.31 -8.34 -16.30
C SER A 134 15.32 -8.85 -17.34
N ALA A 135 15.26 -8.34 -18.57
CA ALA A 135 16.33 -8.52 -19.53
C ALA A 135 17.62 -7.90 -18.98
N SER A 136 18.65 -8.74 -18.85
CA SER A 136 20.00 -8.34 -18.49
C SER A 136 20.55 -7.30 -19.46
N GLN A 137 21.16 -6.24 -18.92
CA GLN A 137 22.01 -5.21 -19.54
C GLN A 137 21.98 -5.16 -21.08
N GLN A 138 21.28 -4.17 -21.63
CA GLN A 138 21.45 -3.77 -23.02
C GLN A 138 22.54 -2.69 -23.10
N GLY A 139 23.25 -2.63 -24.24
CA GLY A 139 24.28 -1.61 -24.51
C GLY A 139 23.72 -0.18 -24.51
N SER A 140 24.48 0.79 -25.02
CA SER A 140 24.30 2.25 -24.88
C SER A 140 22.98 2.90 -25.40
N GLY A 141 21.91 2.12 -25.65
CA GLY A 141 20.60 2.60 -26.09
C GLY A 141 19.42 1.67 -25.75
N GLY A 142 19.39 1.08 -24.56
CA GLY A 142 18.34 0.12 -24.17
C GLY A 142 16.97 0.76 -23.89
N SER A 143 15.91 0.19 -24.46
CA SER A 143 14.52 0.43 -24.07
C SER A 143 13.96 -0.78 -23.33
N GLY A 144 13.30 -0.56 -22.20
CA GLY A 144 12.71 -1.62 -21.41
C GLY A 144 11.55 -2.22 -22.17
N GLN A 145 11.35 -3.51 -22.00
CA GLN A 145 10.17 -4.16 -22.56
C GLN A 145 8.92 -3.63 -21.87
N ASP A 146 7.92 -3.25 -22.67
CA ASP A 146 6.61 -2.88 -22.17
C ASP A 146 5.97 -4.09 -21.46
N GLY A 147 5.31 -3.84 -20.34
CA GLY A 147 4.52 -4.80 -19.61
C GLY A 147 3.31 -5.23 -20.42
N GLY A 148 2.94 -6.50 -20.27
CA GLY A 148 1.79 -7.06 -20.96
C GLY A 148 0.44 -6.51 -20.49
N ASP A 149 -0.54 -6.43 -21.39
CA ASP A 149 -1.91 -6.02 -21.04
C ASP A 149 -2.68 -7.18 -20.37
N GLY A 150 -3.46 -6.86 -19.34
CA GLY A 150 -4.40 -7.79 -18.71
C GLY A 150 -5.53 -8.18 -19.66
N GLY A 151 -6.07 -9.39 -19.50
CA GLY A 151 -7.16 -9.88 -20.33
C GLY A 151 -8.48 -9.22 -19.97
N ALA A 152 -9.35 -8.99 -20.95
CA ALA A 152 -10.70 -8.46 -20.73
C ALA A 152 -11.73 -9.58 -20.52
N VAL A 153 -12.81 -9.25 -19.80
CA VAL A 153 -14.02 -10.07 -19.72
C VAL A 153 -15.14 -9.43 -20.53
N SER A 154 -15.77 -10.19 -21.42
CA SER A 154 -16.92 -9.74 -22.23
C SER A 154 -18.09 -10.71 -22.08
N ILE A 155 -19.22 -10.25 -21.56
CA ILE A 155 -20.46 -11.04 -21.43
C ILE A 155 -21.53 -10.42 -22.33
N LYS A 156 -22.05 -11.19 -23.27
CA LYS A 156 -23.07 -10.74 -24.23
C LYS A 156 -24.23 -11.71 -24.29
N SER A 157 -25.44 -11.19 -24.17
CA SER A 157 -26.68 -11.95 -24.33
C SER A 157 -27.62 -11.22 -25.28
N LYS A 158 -28.27 -11.95 -26.19
CA LYS A 158 -29.42 -11.44 -26.98
C LYS A 158 -30.73 -11.43 -26.19
N ALA A 159 -30.71 -11.85 -24.92
CA ALA A 159 -31.82 -11.78 -23.98
C ALA A 159 -31.34 -11.10 -22.68
N ASN A 160 -31.32 -11.83 -21.56
CA ASN A 160 -30.99 -11.30 -20.24
C ASN A 160 -29.57 -11.66 -19.80
N VAL A 161 -28.93 -10.77 -19.04
CA VAL A 161 -27.75 -11.12 -18.23
C VAL A 161 -28.11 -11.00 -16.76
N VAL A 162 -27.89 -12.06 -15.99
CA VAL A 162 -28.08 -12.08 -14.53
C VAL A 162 -26.73 -12.26 -13.85
N ILE A 163 -26.38 -11.32 -12.97
CA ILE A 163 -25.22 -11.40 -12.09
C ILE A 163 -25.75 -11.76 -10.69
N GLY A 164 -25.56 -13.02 -10.31
CA GLY A 164 -26.05 -13.62 -9.08
C GLY A 164 -25.30 -13.15 -7.84
N ARG A 165 -25.82 -13.56 -6.67
CA ARG A 165 -25.39 -13.11 -5.34
C ARG A 165 -23.88 -13.26 -5.06
N ALA A 166 -23.28 -14.37 -5.47
CA ALA A 166 -21.88 -14.71 -5.22
C ALA A 166 -20.99 -14.50 -6.46
N ALA A 167 -21.54 -13.82 -7.48
CA ALA A 167 -20.88 -13.67 -8.76
C ALA A 167 -19.71 -12.68 -8.65
N ARG A 168 -18.57 -13.07 -9.23
CA ARG A 168 -17.39 -12.21 -9.35
C ARG A 168 -16.92 -12.17 -10.79
N VAL A 169 -16.90 -10.99 -11.40
CA VAL A 169 -16.44 -10.79 -12.78
C VAL A 169 -15.21 -9.90 -12.76
N THR A 170 -14.06 -10.40 -13.20
CA THR A 170 -12.77 -9.74 -12.99
C THR A 170 -11.97 -9.59 -14.28
N GLY A 171 -11.65 -8.36 -14.66
CA GLY A 171 -10.62 -8.06 -15.67
C GLY A 171 -9.23 -8.40 -15.14
N GLY A 172 -8.33 -8.83 -16.03
CA GLY A 172 -6.96 -9.17 -15.67
C GLY A 172 -6.12 -7.93 -15.40
N ASN A 173 -5.12 -8.02 -14.52
CA ASN A 173 -4.17 -6.94 -14.28
C ASN A 173 -3.13 -6.86 -15.41
N GLY A 174 -2.74 -5.64 -15.76
CA GLY A 174 -1.56 -5.37 -16.58
C GLY A 174 -0.27 -5.67 -15.83
N ALA A 175 0.77 -6.08 -16.54
CA ALA A 175 2.08 -6.36 -15.98
C ALA A 175 2.92 -5.08 -15.94
N ASN A 176 3.88 -5.04 -15.01
CA ASN A 176 4.82 -3.93 -14.91
C ASN A 176 5.75 -3.92 -16.12
N GLY A 177 6.10 -2.71 -16.58
CA GLY A 177 7.15 -2.49 -17.55
C GLY A 177 8.52 -2.80 -16.97
N GLN A 178 9.43 -3.19 -17.85
CA GLN A 178 10.75 -3.62 -17.44
C GLN A 178 11.64 -2.44 -17.05
N LEU A 179 12.40 -2.63 -15.98
CA LEU A 179 13.53 -1.79 -15.61
C LEU A 179 14.66 -1.89 -16.65
N VAL A 180 15.27 -0.74 -16.97
CA VAL A 180 16.48 -0.68 -17.80
C VAL A 180 17.62 -0.06 -17.02
N ASN A 181 18.72 -0.79 -16.94
CA ASN A 181 20.01 -0.27 -16.53
C ASN A 181 20.91 -0.23 -17.78
N ALA A 182 21.11 0.96 -18.33
CA ALA A 182 22.07 1.14 -19.41
C ALA A 182 23.44 1.51 -18.83
N ILE A 183 24.49 0.84 -19.30
CA ILE A 183 25.87 1.19 -18.98
C ILE A 183 26.49 1.80 -20.23
N ALA A 184 27.02 3.02 -20.09
CA ALA A 184 27.77 3.64 -21.16
C ALA A 184 29.09 2.88 -21.38
N GLU A 185 29.28 2.30 -22.57
CA GLU A 185 30.57 1.72 -22.94
C GLU A 185 31.58 2.82 -23.30
N MET A 186 32.85 2.64 -22.91
CA MET A 186 33.93 3.66 -22.97
C MET A 186 34.30 4.19 -24.37
N SER A 187 33.66 3.70 -25.45
CA SER A 187 33.99 4.06 -26.84
C SER A 187 32.90 4.87 -27.55
N ALA A 188 31.76 5.14 -26.90
CA ALA A 188 30.66 5.88 -27.51
C ALA A 188 30.88 7.39 -27.35
N GLU A 189 31.37 8.06 -28.41
CA GLU A 189 31.17 9.50 -28.55
C GLU A 189 29.67 9.77 -28.74
N GLY A 190 29.04 10.54 -27.84
CA GLY A 190 27.63 10.93 -27.99
C GLY A 190 26.78 10.95 -26.72
N GLU A 191 25.47 11.02 -26.92
CA GLU A 191 24.44 11.03 -25.87
C GLU A 191 24.04 9.59 -25.52
N VAL A 192 24.03 9.26 -24.23
CA VAL A 192 23.57 7.95 -23.74
C VAL A 192 22.10 8.08 -23.35
N SER A 193 21.25 7.21 -23.89
CA SER A 193 19.82 7.23 -23.58
C SER A 193 19.34 5.90 -23.00
N ALA A 194 18.45 5.97 -22.02
CA ALA A 194 17.74 4.81 -21.49
C ALA A 194 16.28 5.14 -21.28
N LYS A 195 15.41 4.19 -21.61
CA LYS A 195 13.96 4.34 -21.47
C LYS A 195 13.36 3.14 -20.78
N GLY A 196 12.64 3.35 -19.68
CA GLY A 196 11.94 2.27 -19.00
C GLY A 196 10.77 1.75 -19.83
N GLY A 197 10.45 0.47 -19.72
CA GLY A 197 9.28 -0.11 -20.40
C GLY A 197 7.99 0.43 -19.80
N LYS A 198 6.93 0.63 -20.58
CA LYS A 198 5.63 1.05 -20.06
C LYS A 198 4.96 -0.08 -19.29
N GLY A 199 4.12 0.23 -18.31
CA GLY A 199 3.21 -0.76 -17.73
C GLY A 199 2.10 -1.13 -18.70
N GLY A 200 1.67 -2.39 -18.68
CA GLY A 200 0.56 -2.86 -19.48
C GLY A 200 -0.78 -2.43 -18.91
N LYS A 201 -1.82 -2.37 -19.74
CA LYS A 201 -3.15 -1.93 -19.32
C LYS A 201 -3.88 -2.99 -18.49
N GLY A 202 -4.74 -2.57 -17.60
CA GLY A 202 -5.73 -3.43 -16.96
C GLY A 202 -6.80 -3.89 -17.96
N GLY A 203 -7.37 -5.06 -17.72
CA GLY A 203 -8.42 -5.64 -18.53
C GLY A 203 -9.81 -5.05 -18.24
N ASP A 204 -10.54 -4.77 -19.30
CA ASP A 204 -11.90 -4.25 -19.24
C ASP A 204 -12.91 -5.31 -18.81
N VAL A 205 -14.04 -4.87 -18.26
CA VAL A 205 -15.23 -5.68 -18.03
C VAL A 205 -16.39 -5.10 -18.83
N THR A 206 -16.87 -5.83 -19.84
CA THR A 206 -18.00 -5.43 -20.68
C THR A 206 -19.16 -6.39 -20.51
N ILE A 207 -20.35 -5.87 -20.18
CA ILE A 207 -21.58 -6.66 -20.04
C ILE A 207 -22.67 -6.03 -20.91
N SER A 208 -23.21 -6.80 -21.86
CA SER A 208 -24.28 -6.38 -22.74
C SER A 208 -25.44 -7.37 -22.72
N ALA A 209 -26.62 -6.90 -22.33
CA ALA A 209 -27.89 -7.61 -22.49
C ALA A 209 -28.73 -6.91 -23.56
N ALA A 210 -29.46 -7.64 -24.40
CA ALA A 210 -30.42 -6.99 -25.30
C ALA A 210 -31.71 -6.60 -24.57
N SER A 211 -32.05 -7.32 -23.50
CA SER A 211 -33.26 -7.11 -22.69
C SER A 211 -32.88 -6.60 -21.30
N VAL A 212 -32.77 -7.48 -20.30
CA VAL A 212 -32.55 -7.09 -18.89
C VAL A 212 -31.12 -7.40 -18.45
N LEU A 213 -30.46 -6.45 -17.81
CA LEU A 213 -29.28 -6.69 -16.97
C LEU A 213 -29.73 -6.66 -15.50
N ARG A 214 -29.77 -7.81 -14.84
CA ARG A 214 -30.21 -7.96 -13.45
C ARG A 214 -29.03 -8.25 -12.52
N PHE A 215 -28.98 -7.57 -11.39
CA PHE A 215 -28.09 -7.88 -10.27
C PHE A 215 -28.92 -8.42 -9.12
N ASP A 216 -28.61 -9.60 -8.58
CA ASP A 216 -29.40 -10.14 -7.46
C ASP A 216 -29.00 -9.45 -6.13
N PRO A 217 -29.96 -8.80 -5.42
CA PRO A 217 -29.68 -7.79 -4.37
C PRO A 217 -29.19 -8.35 -3.01
N ALA A 218 -28.90 -9.65 -2.89
CA ALA A 218 -28.64 -10.28 -1.59
C ALA A 218 -27.15 -10.43 -1.24
N GLY A 219 -26.21 -10.05 -2.11
CA GLY A 219 -24.77 -10.29 -1.88
C GLY A 219 -23.88 -9.36 -2.69
N GLU A 220 -22.60 -9.35 -2.33
CA GLU A 220 -21.59 -8.48 -2.93
C GLU A 220 -21.28 -8.91 -4.36
N ALA A 221 -22.05 -8.38 -5.32
CA ALA A 221 -21.71 -8.52 -6.72
C ALA A 221 -20.48 -7.66 -7.03
N ASN A 222 -19.32 -8.31 -7.08
CA ASN A 222 -18.00 -7.68 -7.24
C ASN A 222 -17.58 -7.71 -8.72
N LEU A 223 -17.91 -6.64 -9.45
CA LEU A 223 -17.29 -6.35 -10.74
C LEU A 223 -15.91 -5.75 -10.46
N VAL A 224 -14.83 -6.45 -10.83
CA VAL A 224 -13.46 -6.01 -10.55
C VAL A 224 -12.77 -5.64 -11.86
N LEU A 225 -12.34 -4.40 -12.00
CA LEU A 225 -11.60 -3.93 -13.17
C LEU A 225 -10.11 -4.27 -13.01
N GLY A 226 -9.47 -4.64 -14.12
CA GLY A 226 -8.03 -4.87 -14.10
C GLY A 226 -7.27 -3.60 -13.71
N ASN A 227 -6.24 -3.72 -12.88
CA ASN A 227 -5.33 -2.62 -12.60
C ASN A 227 -4.30 -2.49 -13.73
N GLY A 228 -3.87 -1.26 -13.99
CA GLY A 228 -2.75 -0.99 -14.86
C GLY A 228 -1.42 -1.38 -14.22
N GLY A 229 -0.49 -1.90 -15.01
CA GLY A 229 0.86 -2.23 -14.59
C GLY A 229 1.70 -0.99 -14.33
N GLN A 230 2.69 -1.09 -13.46
CA GLN A 230 3.63 -0.01 -13.18
C GLN A 230 4.56 0.24 -14.37
N GLY A 231 4.93 1.48 -14.62
CA GLY A 231 5.99 1.82 -15.56
C GLY A 231 7.36 1.38 -15.05
N GLY A 232 8.18 0.80 -15.91
CA GLY A 232 9.56 0.43 -15.62
C GLY A 232 10.42 1.66 -15.38
N ALA A 233 11.28 1.62 -14.38
CA ALA A 233 12.26 2.67 -14.15
C ALA A 233 13.43 2.58 -15.14
N ALA A 234 14.14 3.69 -15.32
CA ALA A 234 15.35 3.75 -16.13
C ALA A 234 16.49 4.38 -15.34
N ASP A 235 17.65 3.73 -15.41
CA ASP A 235 18.89 4.24 -14.86
C ASP A 235 20.03 4.15 -15.89
N VAL A 236 20.92 5.15 -15.83
CA VAL A 236 22.13 5.22 -16.66
C VAL A 236 23.32 5.44 -15.76
N VAL A 237 24.27 4.50 -15.82
CA VAL A 237 25.56 4.64 -15.15
C VAL A 237 26.60 5.02 -16.19
N VAL A 238 27.08 6.27 -16.13
CA VAL A 238 28.25 6.73 -16.89
C VAL A 238 29.50 6.51 -16.04
N PRO A 239 30.44 5.64 -16.44
CA PRO A 239 31.70 5.49 -15.73
C PRO A 239 32.47 6.81 -15.72
N ALA A 240 33.19 7.10 -14.63
CA ALA A 240 34.01 8.32 -14.52
C ALA A 240 35.12 8.43 -15.60
N GLU A 241 35.44 7.33 -16.26
CA GLU A 241 36.47 7.21 -17.30
C GLU A 241 35.90 7.22 -18.74
N ALA A 242 34.58 7.39 -18.91
CA ALA A 242 33.94 7.42 -20.23
C ALA A 242 34.20 8.77 -20.93
N ASP A 243 35.32 8.86 -21.61
CA ASP A 243 35.66 10.00 -22.47
C ASP A 243 34.71 10.05 -23.68
N GLY A 244 34.11 11.22 -23.94
CA GLY A 244 33.29 11.46 -25.14
C GLY A 244 31.78 11.44 -24.93
N VAL A 245 31.29 11.10 -23.73
CA VAL A 245 29.86 11.24 -23.40
C VAL A 245 29.54 12.72 -23.20
N THR A 246 28.68 13.26 -24.05
CA THR A 246 28.30 14.68 -24.01
C THR A 246 27.03 14.93 -23.19
N GLY A 247 26.25 13.88 -22.92
CA GLY A 247 25.09 13.96 -22.03
C GLY A 247 24.37 12.62 -21.82
N THR A 248 23.42 12.65 -20.89
CA THR A 248 22.52 11.55 -20.54
C THR A 248 21.08 11.98 -20.69
N ASN A 249 20.27 11.09 -21.27
CA ASN A 249 18.84 11.30 -21.44
C ASN A 249 18.06 10.07 -20.96
N VAL A 250 17.48 10.19 -19.77
CA VAL A 250 16.84 9.08 -19.07
C VAL A 250 15.35 9.35 -18.92
N GLU A 251 14.53 8.43 -19.42
CA GLU A 251 13.07 8.51 -19.31
C GLU A 251 12.51 7.27 -18.62
N GLY A 252 11.70 7.45 -17.58
CA GLY A 252 10.91 6.35 -17.04
C GLY A 252 9.85 5.85 -18.03
N GLY A 253 9.43 4.61 -17.90
CA GLY A 253 8.29 4.05 -18.65
C GLY A 253 6.96 4.52 -18.07
N ARG A 254 5.95 4.79 -18.88
CA ARG A 254 4.63 5.23 -18.39
C ARG A 254 3.92 4.12 -17.62
N GLY A 255 3.12 4.47 -16.62
CA GLY A 255 2.19 3.51 -16.02
C GLY A 255 1.11 3.08 -17.02
N GLY A 256 0.62 1.85 -16.88
CA GLY A 256 -0.49 1.33 -17.66
C GLY A 256 -1.82 1.87 -17.16
N ASP A 257 -2.76 2.09 -18.07
CA ASP A 257 -4.12 2.52 -17.70
C ASP A 257 -4.86 1.35 -17.03
N SER A 258 -5.82 1.64 -16.16
CA SER A 258 -6.70 0.60 -15.65
C SER A 258 -7.70 0.11 -16.69
N GLY A 259 -8.36 -1.02 -16.40
CA GLY A 259 -9.55 -1.44 -17.13
C GLY A 259 -10.74 -0.51 -16.90
N ALA A 260 -11.73 -0.62 -17.79
CA ALA A 260 -13.00 0.10 -17.74
C ALA A 260 -14.19 -0.85 -17.62
N ALA A 261 -15.26 -0.38 -16.96
CA ALA A 261 -16.56 -1.05 -16.95
C ALA A 261 -17.46 -0.47 -18.04
N ASN A 262 -18.00 -1.32 -18.92
CA ASN A 262 -18.99 -0.94 -19.93
C ASN A 262 -20.24 -1.81 -19.79
N LEU A 263 -21.37 -1.21 -19.41
CA LEU A 263 -22.63 -1.91 -19.21
C LEU A 263 -23.67 -1.41 -20.22
N SER A 264 -24.42 -2.31 -20.86
CA SER A 264 -25.54 -1.93 -21.72
C SER A 264 -26.69 -2.92 -21.64
N ALA A 265 -27.91 -2.42 -21.52
CA ALA A 265 -29.13 -3.23 -21.45
C ALA A 265 -30.35 -2.43 -21.94
N ALA A 266 -31.47 -3.07 -22.28
CA ALA A 266 -32.72 -2.31 -22.47
C ALA A 266 -33.33 -1.89 -21.12
N SER A 267 -33.19 -2.73 -20.10
CA SER A 267 -33.64 -2.48 -18.72
C SER A 267 -32.59 -2.97 -17.73
N LEU A 268 -32.57 -2.34 -16.55
CA LEU A 268 -31.65 -2.67 -15.47
C LEU A 268 -32.46 -2.99 -14.20
N GLU A 269 -32.25 -4.16 -13.62
CA GLU A 269 -33.05 -4.68 -12.51
C GLU A 269 -32.19 -5.06 -11.29
N GLY A 270 -32.79 -5.05 -10.10
CA GLY A 270 -32.17 -5.50 -8.85
C GLY A 270 -31.15 -4.54 -8.21
N LEU A 271 -30.95 -3.37 -8.84
CA LEU A 271 -30.29 -2.22 -8.23
C LEU A 271 -31.36 -1.22 -7.79
N SER A 272 -31.32 -0.81 -6.52
CA SER A 272 -32.09 0.31 -6.02
C SER A 272 -31.34 1.62 -6.28
N PHE A 273 -32.04 2.56 -6.91
CA PHE A 273 -31.49 3.87 -7.22
C PHE A 273 -32.42 4.97 -6.73
N ASP A 274 -31.85 6.07 -6.26
CA ASP A 274 -32.55 7.35 -6.18
C ASP A 274 -32.36 8.08 -7.52
N GLU A 275 -33.47 8.41 -8.15
CA GLU A 275 -33.47 9.14 -9.40
C GLU A 275 -33.20 10.63 -9.14
N ILE A 276 -32.08 11.13 -9.64
CA ILE A 276 -31.76 12.56 -9.64
C ILE A 276 -31.86 13.03 -11.09
N SER A 277 -32.98 13.66 -11.43
CA SER A 277 -33.13 14.31 -12.74
C SER A 277 -32.14 15.46 -12.86
N SER A 278 -31.29 15.46 -13.88
CA SER A 278 -30.47 16.62 -14.19
C SER A 278 -31.23 17.61 -15.09
N THR A 279 -30.80 18.88 -15.08
CA THR A 279 -31.43 19.95 -15.87
C THR A 279 -31.21 19.84 -17.39
N ASP A 280 -30.26 19.01 -17.85
CA ASP A 280 -29.98 18.83 -19.28
C ASP A 280 -30.74 17.66 -19.91
N GLY A 281 -31.57 16.96 -19.12
CA GLY A 281 -32.33 15.78 -19.56
C GLY A 281 -31.60 14.46 -19.38
N SER A 282 -30.35 14.45 -18.88
CA SER A 282 -29.71 13.25 -18.36
C SER A 282 -30.25 12.89 -16.97
N THR A 283 -30.51 11.61 -16.73
CA THR A 283 -30.87 11.09 -15.41
C THR A 283 -29.60 10.56 -14.75
N LEU A 284 -29.27 11.11 -13.58
CA LEU A 284 -28.22 10.56 -12.72
C LEU A 284 -28.90 9.59 -11.75
N LEU A 285 -28.50 8.32 -11.79
CA LEU A 285 -28.97 7.33 -10.83
C LEU A 285 -27.91 7.17 -9.73
N LEU A 286 -28.26 7.57 -8.51
CA LEU A 286 -27.44 7.28 -7.33
C LEU A 286 -27.87 5.93 -6.77
N LEU A 287 -26.96 4.96 -6.65
CA LEU A 287 -27.27 3.70 -5.98
C LEU A 287 -27.59 3.98 -4.50
N THR A 288 -28.78 3.57 -4.05
CA THR A 288 -29.24 3.75 -2.66
C THR A 288 -29.60 2.41 -2.04
N GLY A 289 -29.34 2.21 -0.74
CA GLY A 289 -29.67 0.98 0.00
C GLY A 289 -28.60 -0.13 -0.03
N ASP A 290 -29.00 -1.35 0.37
CA ASP A 290 -28.14 -2.54 0.52
C ASP A 290 -27.74 -3.19 -0.83
N SER A 291 -28.23 -2.65 -1.96
CA SER A 291 -27.85 -3.09 -3.32
C SER A 291 -26.46 -2.58 -3.69
N ALA A 292 -25.41 -3.24 -3.18
CA ALA A 292 -24.05 -2.87 -3.49
C ALA A 292 -23.58 -3.52 -4.80
N LEU A 293 -23.75 -2.82 -5.93
CA LEU A 293 -22.85 -3.04 -7.06
C LEU A 293 -21.48 -2.46 -6.66
N ILE A 294 -20.58 -3.33 -6.24
CA ILE A 294 -19.22 -2.93 -5.87
C ILE A 294 -18.38 -3.04 -7.14
N LEU A 295 -17.97 -1.87 -7.67
CA LEU A 295 -16.85 -1.82 -8.59
C LEU A 295 -15.56 -1.67 -7.78
N ASP A 296 -14.66 -2.64 -7.94
CA ASP A 296 -13.33 -2.63 -7.33
C ASP A 296 -12.23 -2.66 -8.43
N GLY A 297 -11.00 -2.32 -8.07
CA GLY A 297 -9.86 -2.24 -8.98
C GLY A 297 -9.79 -0.92 -9.73
N GLY A 298 -9.45 -0.93 -11.02
CA GLY A 298 -9.49 0.29 -11.82
C GLY A 298 -8.41 1.33 -11.46
N ILE A 299 -7.28 0.88 -10.90
CA ILE A 299 -6.16 1.75 -10.54
C ILE A 299 -5.17 1.80 -11.70
N GLY A 300 -4.83 3.00 -12.17
CA GLY A 300 -3.75 3.19 -13.14
C GLY A 300 -2.39 2.92 -12.49
N GLY A 301 -1.46 2.31 -13.22
CA GLY A 301 -0.11 2.07 -12.71
C GLY A 301 0.69 3.37 -12.57
N ASN A 302 1.66 3.45 -11.67
CA ASN A 302 2.51 4.63 -11.54
C ASN A 302 3.50 4.71 -12.71
N GLY A 303 3.94 5.93 -13.03
CA GLY A 303 5.03 6.16 -13.95
C GLY A 303 6.35 5.68 -13.35
N GLY A 304 7.21 5.11 -14.19
CA GLY A 304 8.56 4.74 -13.84
C GLY A 304 9.44 5.94 -13.51
N ASN A 305 10.37 5.74 -12.60
CA ASN A 305 11.35 6.75 -12.20
C ASN A 305 12.47 6.88 -13.24
N ALA A 306 13.05 8.07 -13.34
CA ALA A 306 14.25 8.33 -14.12
C ALA A 306 15.37 8.84 -13.22
N GLY A 307 16.33 7.97 -12.89
CA GLY A 307 17.48 8.34 -12.09
C GLY A 307 17.94 7.26 -11.13
N ARG A 308 19.06 7.55 -10.49
CA ARG A 308 19.79 6.65 -9.61
C ARG A 308 18.94 6.40 -8.37
N ASP A 309 18.62 5.13 -8.10
CA ASP A 309 18.07 4.74 -6.80
C ASP A 309 19.05 5.22 -5.71
N ASP A 310 18.52 5.95 -4.74
CA ASP A 310 19.20 6.34 -3.51
C ASP A 310 19.51 5.08 -2.69
N ASP A 311 20.49 4.30 -3.11
CA ASP A 311 21.07 3.19 -2.36
C ASP A 311 21.94 3.74 -1.20
N GLN A 312 21.39 4.70 -0.44
CA GLN A 312 21.91 5.13 0.85
C GLN A 312 21.51 4.17 1.98
N ASP A 313 20.51 3.30 1.78
CA ASP A 313 20.07 2.32 2.78
C ASP A 313 20.66 0.91 2.60
N ALA A 314 21.36 0.60 1.50
CA ALA A 314 22.16 -0.64 1.38
C ALA A 314 23.50 -0.61 2.15
N ALA A 315 23.69 0.35 3.06
CA ALA A 315 24.86 0.41 3.94
C ALA A 315 24.69 -0.40 5.25
N LYS A 316 24.46 -1.72 5.13
CA LYS A 316 25.18 -2.68 5.99
C LYS A 316 25.74 -3.81 5.12
N PRO A 317 26.97 -3.67 4.61
CA PRO A 317 27.61 -4.75 3.87
C PRO A 317 27.85 -5.94 4.81
N ARG A 318 27.15 -7.07 4.56
CA ARG A 318 27.70 -8.38 4.90
C ARG A 318 28.92 -8.59 4.01
N ALA A 319 30.10 -8.51 4.61
CA ALA A 319 31.37 -8.72 3.93
C ALA A 319 31.40 -10.08 3.21
N PRO A 320 31.93 -10.08 1.97
CA PRO A 320 33.07 -10.94 1.69
C PRO A 320 34.28 -10.05 1.36
N ARG A 321 35.42 -10.43 1.93
CA ARG A 321 36.68 -9.71 1.83
C ARG A 321 37.16 -9.62 0.37
N SER A 322 36.98 -8.47 -0.26
CA SER A 322 37.92 -7.95 -1.26
C SER A 322 38.18 -6.47 -0.99
N ARG A 323 39.38 -6.19 -0.50
CA ARG A 323 39.87 -4.82 -0.31
C ARG A 323 40.15 -4.21 -1.70
N ALA A 324 39.30 -3.28 -2.12
CA ALA A 324 39.65 -2.26 -3.12
C ALA A 324 39.07 -0.92 -2.67
N TYR A 325 39.70 -0.33 -1.65
CA TYR A 325 39.62 1.10 -1.38
C TYR A 325 40.38 1.81 -2.52
N SER A 326 39.70 2.37 -3.51
CA SER A 326 40.30 3.43 -4.35
C SER A 326 40.10 4.78 -3.66
N LYS A 327 40.77 4.96 -2.51
CA LYS A 327 41.29 6.29 -2.22
C LYS A 327 42.32 6.55 -3.32
N SER A 328 41.96 7.33 -4.34
CA SER A 328 42.96 8.00 -5.16
C SER A 328 43.69 9.02 -4.27
N ARG A 329 44.62 8.54 -3.45
CA ARG A 329 45.89 9.24 -3.29
C ARG A 329 46.54 9.18 -4.67
N LEU A 330 46.14 10.11 -5.54
CA LEU A 330 47.04 10.63 -6.53
C LEU A 330 48.20 11.21 -5.72
N THR A 331 49.27 10.43 -5.63
CA THR A 331 50.60 10.93 -5.36
C THR A 331 50.76 12.20 -6.19
N GLN A 332 51.04 13.32 -5.53
CA GLN A 332 51.64 14.49 -6.15
C GLN A 332 52.96 14.06 -6.81
N GLN A 333 52.89 13.48 -8.00
CA GLN A 333 54.02 13.41 -8.91
C GLN A 333 53.83 14.54 -9.90
N ASN A 334 54.72 15.51 -9.74
CA ASN A 334 54.96 16.64 -10.62
C ASN A 334 55.16 16.18 -12.05
N ALA A 335 54.10 16.16 -12.83
CA ALA A 335 54.15 16.35 -14.27
C ALA A 335 52.81 16.98 -14.64
N MET A 336 52.82 18.31 -14.85
CA MET A 336 51.78 18.97 -15.62
C MET A 336 52.04 18.63 -17.09
N PRO A 337 51.22 17.82 -17.77
CA PRO A 337 51.19 17.85 -19.22
C PRO A 337 50.37 19.08 -19.63
N CYS A 338 50.80 19.67 -20.73
CA CYS A 338 50.30 20.91 -21.27
C CYS A 338 48.78 20.93 -21.46
N TRP A 339 48.17 21.99 -20.94
CA TRP A 339 46.99 22.70 -21.46
C TRP A 339 46.44 22.12 -22.77
N ASP A 340 45.31 21.41 -22.69
CA ASP A 340 44.46 21.15 -23.85
C ASP A 340 43.47 22.32 -23.98
N PRO A 341 43.59 23.19 -25.01
CA PRO A 341 42.73 24.35 -25.20
C PRO A 341 41.37 24.00 -25.82
N ALA A 342 41.08 22.74 -26.15
CA ALA A 342 39.76 22.33 -26.61
C ALA A 342 38.79 22.28 -25.43
N GLY A 343 38.19 23.43 -25.10
CA GLY A 343 37.14 23.56 -24.09
C GLY A 343 35.96 22.65 -24.44
N LYS A 344 35.96 21.43 -23.88
CA LYS A 344 34.82 20.53 -23.95
C LYS A 344 33.66 21.19 -23.20
N GLU A 345 32.54 21.38 -23.89
CA GLU A 345 31.32 21.91 -23.30
C GLU A 345 30.82 20.96 -22.19
N GLY A 346 30.25 21.52 -21.14
CA GLY A 346 29.89 20.78 -19.93
C GLY A 346 28.82 19.72 -20.19
N PHE A 347 28.99 18.56 -19.57
CA PHE A 347 28.07 17.42 -19.58
C PHE A 347 26.63 17.87 -19.24
N VAL A 348 25.64 17.45 -20.03
CA VAL A 348 24.22 17.72 -19.74
C VAL A 348 23.56 16.45 -19.24
N ASP A 349 23.07 16.47 -18.00
CA ASP A 349 22.24 15.38 -17.45
C ASP A 349 20.77 15.79 -17.49
N ALA A 350 19.96 15.11 -18.29
CA ALA A 350 18.53 15.34 -18.38
C ALA A 350 17.78 14.05 -18.01
N LYS A 351 16.92 14.14 -16.99
CA LYS A 351 16.08 13.03 -16.55
C LYS A 351 14.62 13.44 -16.45
N ARG A 352 13.74 12.54 -16.91
CA ARG A 352 12.30 12.75 -16.94
C ARG A 352 11.56 11.55 -16.38
N GLY A 353 10.87 11.75 -15.27
CA GLY A 353 9.96 10.78 -14.70
C GLY A 353 8.76 10.57 -15.63
N ALA A 354 8.20 9.36 -15.63
CA ALA A 354 7.13 9.03 -16.55
C ALA A 354 5.76 9.47 -16.06
N ARG A 355 4.80 9.61 -16.96
CA ARG A 355 3.40 9.84 -16.57
C ARG A 355 2.79 8.58 -15.94
N GLY A 356 2.00 8.74 -14.88
CA GLY A 356 1.15 7.68 -14.34
C GLY A 356 0.01 7.30 -15.28
N GLY A 357 -0.43 6.05 -15.24
CA GLY A 357 -1.56 5.54 -16.04
C GLY A 357 -2.88 6.11 -15.56
N ASP A 358 -3.81 6.30 -16.47
CA ASP A 358 -5.15 6.78 -16.12
C ASP A 358 -5.95 5.65 -15.43
N GLY A 359 -6.75 5.97 -14.42
CA GLY A 359 -7.55 5.01 -13.67
C GLY A 359 -9.05 5.29 -13.76
N ALA A 360 -9.86 4.24 -13.69
CA ALA A 360 -11.30 4.39 -13.50
C ALA A 360 -11.60 5.05 -12.14
N PHE A 361 -10.87 4.65 -11.09
CA PHE A 361 -11.08 5.17 -9.73
C PHE A 361 -9.88 5.94 -9.20
N ARG A 362 -8.66 5.48 -9.48
CA ARG A 362 -7.43 6.14 -9.04
C ARG A 362 -6.42 6.18 -10.17
N GLY A 363 -6.03 7.38 -10.59
CA GLY A 363 -4.91 7.55 -11.51
C GLY A 363 -3.59 7.18 -10.82
N GLY A 364 -2.66 6.60 -11.58
CA GLY A 364 -1.33 6.29 -11.06
C GLY A 364 -0.49 7.55 -10.84
N HIS A 365 0.46 7.52 -9.91
CA HIS A 365 1.34 8.64 -9.65
C HIS A 365 2.36 8.84 -10.79
N GLY A 366 2.78 10.08 -11.01
CA GLY A 366 3.90 10.36 -11.92
C GLY A 366 5.23 9.90 -11.32
N GLY A 367 6.14 9.46 -12.18
CA GLY A 367 7.48 9.01 -11.79
C GLY A 367 8.37 10.17 -11.36
N PHE A 368 9.33 9.87 -10.48
CA PHE A 368 10.33 10.81 -9.98
C PHE A 368 11.48 10.98 -10.97
N ALA A 369 12.12 12.16 -10.96
CA ALA A 369 13.34 12.43 -11.72
C ALA A 369 14.43 13.04 -10.85
N ILE A 370 15.65 12.47 -10.90
CA ILE A 370 16.82 12.99 -10.17
C ILE A 370 18.02 13.12 -11.12
N ALA A 371 18.31 14.36 -11.53
CA ALA A 371 19.47 14.68 -12.37
C ALA A 371 20.63 15.23 -11.54
N GLU A 372 21.82 14.66 -11.74
CA GLU A 372 23.06 15.06 -11.07
C GLU A 372 24.16 15.27 -12.11
N ALA A 373 24.55 16.53 -12.30
CA ALA A 373 25.61 16.83 -13.21
C ALA A 373 27.00 16.62 -12.59
N GLY A 374 27.91 16.04 -13.37
CA GLY A 374 29.31 15.86 -12.98
C GLY A 374 30.03 17.20 -12.71
N ASN A 375 30.96 17.17 -11.76
CA ASN A 375 31.88 18.29 -11.53
C ASN A 375 32.86 18.42 -12.71
N GLY A 376 33.21 19.64 -13.07
CA GLY A 376 34.24 19.90 -14.07
C GLY A 376 35.61 19.41 -13.58
N THR A 377 36.39 18.79 -14.45
CA THR A 377 37.80 18.48 -14.19
C THR A 377 38.69 19.59 -14.79
N GLY A 378 39.77 19.95 -14.09
CA GLY A 378 40.75 20.94 -14.58
C GLY A 378 40.18 22.36 -14.72
N THR A 379 40.14 22.89 -15.94
CA THR A 379 39.59 24.21 -16.29
C THR A 379 38.14 24.12 -16.80
N GLY A 380 37.56 22.93 -16.84
CA GLY A 380 36.23 22.68 -17.42
C GLY A 380 35.10 23.27 -16.58
N ARG A 381 33.98 23.60 -17.23
CA ARG A 381 32.73 23.95 -16.54
C ARG A 381 32.13 22.70 -15.90
N GLY A 382 31.39 22.87 -14.81
CA GLY A 382 30.51 21.81 -14.31
C GLY A 382 29.48 21.42 -15.38
N GLY A 383 28.75 20.32 -15.18
CA GLY A 383 27.64 19.96 -16.06
C GLY A 383 26.31 20.64 -15.67
N ARG A 384 25.36 20.76 -16.61
CA ARG A 384 23.98 21.23 -16.33
C ARG A 384 23.09 20.04 -16.00
N ALA A 385 22.16 20.23 -15.05
CA ALA A 385 21.21 19.19 -14.65
C ALA A 385 19.76 19.63 -14.88
N PHE A 386 18.95 18.74 -15.45
CA PHE A 386 17.53 18.93 -15.71
C PHE A 386 16.70 17.78 -15.13
N GLY A 387 15.89 18.05 -14.11
CA GLY A 387 15.04 17.05 -13.45
C GLY A 387 13.56 17.34 -13.61
N PHE A 388 12.87 16.56 -14.44
CA PHE A 388 11.43 16.74 -14.72
C PHE A 388 10.61 15.59 -14.13
N GLY A 389 9.85 15.82 -13.08
CA GLY A 389 8.89 14.85 -12.57
C GLY A 389 7.79 14.55 -13.59
N GLY A 390 7.27 13.32 -13.58
CA GLY A 390 6.20 12.90 -14.49
C GLY A 390 4.81 13.35 -14.02
N ASP A 391 3.86 13.54 -14.93
CA ASP A 391 2.49 13.90 -14.56
C ASP A 391 1.76 12.71 -13.90
N GLY A 392 0.83 13.00 -12.99
CA GLY A 392 -0.11 12.02 -12.47
C GLY A 392 -1.12 11.56 -13.54
N GLY A 393 -1.61 10.34 -13.37
CA GLY A 393 -2.70 9.77 -14.15
C GLY A 393 -4.02 10.40 -13.78
N ASN A 394 -4.90 10.58 -14.76
CA ASN A 394 -6.24 11.07 -14.53
C ASN A 394 -7.10 9.98 -13.89
N SER A 395 -8.14 10.39 -13.18
CA SER A 395 -9.23 9.51 -12.78
C SER A 395 -10.55 9.94 -13.41
N SER A 396 -11.33 8.95 -13.85
CA SER A 396 -12.65 9.18 -14.43
C SER A 396 -13.61 8.11 -13.93
N ALA A 397 -14.40 8.44 -12.90
CA ALA A 397 -15.49 7.61 -12.40
C ALA A 397 -16.72 7.70 -13.30
N LYS A 398 -16.54 7.34 -14.58
CA LYS A 398 -17.62 7.28 -15.57
C LYS A 398 -17.82 5.84 -15.99
N THR A 399 -18.80 5.18 -15.39
CA THR A 399 -19.39 3.98 -15.97
C THR A 399 -20.63 4.40 -16.72
N ALA A 400 -20.52 4.41 -18.05
CA ALA A 400 -21.67 4.64 -18.92
C ALA A 400 -22.51 3.37 -18.92
N VAL A 401 -23.76 3.49 -18.46
CA VAL A 401 -24.77 2.46 -18.63
C VAL A 401 -25.66 2.91 -19.78
N LYS A 402 -25.51 2.27 -20.93
CA LYS A 402 -26.35 2.56 -22.09
C LYS A 402 -27.66 1.80 -21.97
N LEU A 403 -28.76 2.52 -21.68
CA LEU A 403 -30.11 1.99 -21.78
C LEU A 403 -30.67 2.19 -23.18
N ALA A 404 -31.66 1.38 -23.59
CA ALA A 404 -32.21 1.43 -24.95
C ALA A 404 -32.80 2.80 -25.32
N GLU A 405 -33.31 3.56 -24.34
CA GLU A 405 -33.99 4.85 -24.54
C GLU A 405 -33.22 6.05 -23.95
N SER A 406 -32.15 5.82 -23.18
CA SER A 406 -31.38 6.87 -22.50
C SER A 406 -29.96 6.43 -22.16
N GLU A 407 -29.01 7.36 -22.11
CA GLU A 407 -27.69 7.12 -21.54
C GLU A 407 -27.76 7.49 -20.05
N VAL A 408 -27.59 6.49 -19.18
CA VAL A 408 -27.60 6.69 -17.74
C VAL A 408 -26.16 6.63 -17.23
N PHE A 409 -25.74 7.68 -16.55
CA PHE A 409 -24.48 7.68 -15.83
C PHE A 409 -24.73 7.14 -14.42
N VAL A 410 -24.08 6.03 -14.09
CA VAL A 410 -24.10 5.51 -12.73
C VAL A 410 -22.78 5.92 -12.09
N LEU A 411 -22.88 6.76 -11.05
CA LEU A 411 -21.73 7.10 -10.21
C LEU A 411 -21.48 5.92 -9.28
N LEU A 412 -20.41 5.19 -9.57
CA LEU A 412 -20.02 4.00 -8.85
C LEU A 412 -18.77 4.35 -8.04
N GLY A 413 -18.85 4.24 -6.71
CA GLY A 413 -17.67 4.33 -5.85
C GLY A 413 -17.74 5.39 -4.75
N ARG A 414 -17.18 5.02 -3.59
CA ARG A 414 -17.06 5.87 -2.40
C ARG A 414 -15.89 6.84 -2.46
N SER A 415 -14.99 6.79 -3.45
CA SER A 415 -13.92 7.79 -3.61
C SER A 415 -13.19 7.67 -4.96
N THR A 416 -12.82 8.79 -5.58
CA THR A 416 -12.05 8.81 -6.83
C THR A 416 -10.94 9.86 -6.74
N PHE A 417 -9.73 9.48 -7.17
CA PHE A 417 -8.53 10.28 -6.98
C PHE A 417 -7.69 10.41 -8.25
N GLY A 418 -7.37 11.63 -8.65
CA GLY A 418 -6.27 11.84 -9.60
C GLY A 418 -4.94 11.40 -8.98
N GLY A 419 -4.04 10.83 -9.77
CA GLY A 419 -2.69 10.48 -9.31
C GLY A 419 -1.87 11.75 -9.06
N ASP A 420 -0.96 11.75 -8.09
CA ASP A 420 -0.10 12.92 -7.85
C ASP A 420 0.99 13.03 -8.92
N GLY A 421 1.45 14.25 -9.19
CA GLY A 421 2.63 14.48 -10.03
C GLY A 421 3.92 14.04 -9.34
N GLY A 422 4.83 13.46 -10.10
CA GLY A 422 6.15 13.06 -9.62
C GLY A 422 7.05 14.27 -9.33
N ALA A 423 7.99 14.14 -8.40
CA ALA A 423 8.91 15.21 -8.06
C ALA A 423 10.10 15.29 -9.03
N GLY A 424 10.57 16.50 -9.33
CA GLY A 424 11.78 16.78 -10.09
C GLY A 424 12.90 17.30 -9.19
N LYS A 425 14.08 16.67 -9.22
CA LYS A 425 15.29 17.13 -8.52
C LYS A 425 16.45 17.33 -9.49
N ALA A 426 17.16 18.45 -9.38
CA ALA A 426 18.32 18.76 -10.21
C ALA A 426 19.49 19.34 -9.39
N PHE A 427 20.69 18.81 -9.58
CA PHE A 427 21.92 19.26 -8.93
C PHE A 427 22.99 19.62 -9.98
N GLY A 428 23.34 20.90 -10.04
CA GLY A 428 24.35 21.40 -10.97
C GLY A 428 25.77 21.01 -10.53
N GLY A 429 26.62 20.67 -11.50
CA GLY A 429 28.02 20.35 -11.25
C GLY A 429 28.82 21.57 -10.78
N SER A 430 29.75 21.37 -9.86
CA SER A 430 30.73 22.41 -9.52
C SER A 430 31.73 22.58 -10.67
N GLY A 431 32.37 23.76 -10.81
CA GLY A 431 33.40 24.00 -11.83
C GLY A 431 34.63 23.08 -11.72
N GLY A 432 35.68 23.32 -12.50
CA GLY A 432 37.02 22.72 -12.37
C GLY A 432 38.04 23.64 -11.64
N PRO A 433 39.02 23.08 -10.89
CA PRO A 433 39.85 23.81 -9.92
C PRO A 433 40.83 24.86 -10.50
N VAL A 434 40.89 25.07 -11.81
CA VAL A 434 41.93 25.90 -12.43
C VAL A 434 41.35 27.03 -13.30
N GLY A 435 41.38 28.24 -12.74
CA GLY A 435 41.84 29.49 -13.38
C GLY A 435 41.28 29.91 -14.73
N GLY A 436 40.04 30.38 -14.75
CA GLY A 436 39.54 31.29 -15.78
C GLY A 436 38.32 32.04 -15.25
N SER A 437 38.43 33.36 -15.08
CA SER A 437 37.45 34.26 -14.43
C SER A 437 36.09 34.39 -15.15
N THR A 438 35.73 33.44 -16.01
CA THR A 438 34.52 33.44 -16.85
C THR A 438 33.91 32.04 -17.02
N ALA A 439 34.41 31.02 -16.30
CA ALA A 439 33.79 29.70 -16.29
C ALA A 439 32.51 29.77 -15.43
N ALA A 440 31.43 30.25 -16.03
CA ALA A 440 30.11 30.27 -15.43
C ALA A 440 29.78 28.87 -14.90
N ASN A 441 29.51 28.80 -13.60
CA ASN A 441 29.00 27.59 -13.01
C ASN A 441 27.65 27.22 -13.60
N THR A 442 27.37 25.93 -13.56
CA THR A 442 26.25 25.38 -14.29
C THR A 442 24.96 25.40 -13.52
N SER A 443 23.90 25.61 -14.30
CA SER A 443 22.56 25.73 -13.80
C SER A 443 21.94 24.37 -13.51
N ALA A 444 21.06 24.35 -12.50
CA ALA A 444 20.12 23.27 -12.26
C ALA A 444 18.70 23.76 -12.56
N ASP A 445 17.93 22.99 -13.32
CA ASP A 445 16.51 23.26 -13.58
C ASP A 445 15.68 22.04 -13.19
N ALA A 446 14.72 22.23 -12.30
CA ALA A 446 13.83 21.19 -11.84
C ALA A 446 12.37 21.61 -12.01
N SER A 447 11.52 20.69 -12.47
CA SER A 447 10.08 20.87 -12.41
C SER A 447 9.37 19.63 -11.90
N GLY A 448 8.39 19.81 -11.02
CA GLY A 448 7.49 18.73 -10.65
C GLY A 448 6.42 18.49 -11.72
N GLY A 449 5.92 17.27 -11.82
CA GLY A 449 4.83 16.92 -12.73
C GLY A 449 3.49 17.44 -12.24
N LYS A 450 2.51 17.57 -13.12
CA LYS A 450 1.16 17.99 -12.74
C LYS A 450 0.43 16.87 -12.02
N GLY A 451 -0.45 17.21 -11.08
CA GLY A 451 -1.43 16.28 -10.55
C GLY A 451 -2.44 15.86 -11.62
N GLY A 452 -2.90 14.63 -11.54
CA GLY A 452 -3.92 14.08 -12.43
C GLY A 452 -5.29 14.70 -12.16
N ASN A 453 -6.07 14.89 -13.22
CA ASN A 453 -7.42 15.43 -13.09
C ASN A 453 -8.37 14.37 -12.53
N CYS A 454 -9.38 14.81 -11.78
CA CYS A 454 -10.51 13.97 -11.36
C CYS A 454 -11.77 14.49 -12.04
N THR A 455 -12.26 13.77 -13.04
CA THR A 455 -13.47 14.17 -13.79
C THR A 455 -14.66 13.36 -13.31
N VAL A 456 -15.65 14.04 -12.74
CA VAL A 456 -16.91 13.46 -12.30
C VAL A 456 -18.04 14.28 -12.89
N ALA A 457 -19.02 13.61 -13.49
CA ALA A 457 -20.24 14.27 -13.92
C ALA A 457 -21.14 14.43 -12.67
N ILE A 458 -21.19 15.63 -12.10
CA ILE A 458 -22.08 15.95 -10.99
C ILE A 458 -23.22 16.83 -11.53
N ALA A 459 -24.46 16.49 -11.16
CA ALA A 459 -25.59 17.37 -11.39
C ALA A 459 -25.42 18.69 -10.61
N PRO A 460 -25.85 19.85 -11.14
CA PRO A 460 -25.76 21.12 -10.44
C PRO A 460 -26.43 21.07 -9.05
N GLY A 461 -25.69 21.45 -8.00
CA GLY A 461 -26.24 21.59 -6.63
C GLY A 461 -25.92 20.45 -5.65
N GLN A 462 -25.17 19.43 -6.05
CA GLN A 462 -24.68 18.40 -5.12
C GLN A 462 -23.21 18.62 -4.73
N THR A 463 -22.92 18.50 -3.44
CA THR A 463 -21.56 18.47 -2.89
C THR A 463 -21.18 17.01 -2.62
N LEU A 464 -20.17 16.51 -3.33
CA LEU A 464 -19.60 15.19 -3.06
C LEU A 464 -18.23 15.36 -2.40
N GLU A 465 -18.12 14.99 -1.13
CA GLU A 465 -16.91 15.18 -0.31
C GLU A 465 -15.74 14.25 -0.70
N LEU A 466 -15.97 13.24 -1.55
CA LEU A 466 -15.05 12.10 -1.72
C LEU A 466 -14.25 12.08 -3.04
N PHE A 467 -14.24 13.19 -3.79
CA PHE A 467 -13.58 13.30 -5.10
C PHE A 467 -12.46 14.32 -5.06
N ALA A 468 -11.21 13.91 -5.22
CA ALA A 468 -10.07 14.83 -5.21
C ALA A 468 -9.17 14.63 -6.42
N SER A 469 -8.67 15.72 -6.99
CA SER A 469 -7.61 15.65 -8.00
C SER A 469 -6.27 15.28 -7.37
N GLY A 470 -5.26 14.99 -8.19
CA GLY A 470 -3.89 14.77 -7.72
C GLY A 470 -3.21 16.07 -7.28
N LYS A 471 -2.27 15.98 -6.34
CA LYS A 471 -1.35 17.07 -6.01
C LYS A 471 -0.33 17.27 -7.12
N GLY A 472 0.12 18.50 -7.30
CA GLY A 472 1.29 18.75 -8.12
C GLY A 472 2.58 18.24 -7.48
N GLY A 473 3.51 17.75 -8.29
CA GLY A 473 4.80 17.26 -7.81
C GLY A 473 5.74 18.38 -7.37
N ASP A 474 6.61 18.07 -6.42
CA ASP A 474 7.59 19.03 -5.91
C ASP A 474 8.77 19.23 -6.87
N ALA A 475 9.42 20.38 -6.78
CA ALA A 475 10.64 20.71 -7.53
C ALA A 475 11.75 21.19 -6.61
N PHE A 476 12.93 20.58 -6.72
CA PHE A 476 14.14 21.00 -6.01
C PHE A 476 15.30 21.19 -6.98
N ALA A 477 15.87 22.39 -7.03
CA ALA A 477 17.05 22.69 -7.83
C ALA A 477 18.17 23.28 -6.99
N LYS A 478 19.41 22.82 -7.21
CA LYS A 478 20.61 23.35 -6.56
C LYS A 478 21.72 23.62 -7.55
N GLY A 479 22.16 24.87 -7.63
CA GLY A 479 23.25 25.28 -8.51
C GLY A 479 24.62 24.79 -8.02
N GLY A 480 25.54 24.56 -8.95
CA GLY A 480 26.90 24.12 -8.62
C GLY A 480 27.71 25.17 -7.85
N ASN A 481 28.58 24.76 -6.93
CA ASN A 481 29.41 25.69 -6.14
C ASN A 481 30.59 26.22 -6.95
N GLY A 482 30.83 27.52 -6.84
CA GLY A 482 31.98 28.21 -7.39
C GLY A 482 33.21 27.77 -6.62
N MET A 483 34.31 27.53 -7.34
CA MET A 483 35.54 27.12 -6.68
C MET A 483 36.40 28.28 -6.27
N ASN A 484 37.14 28.08 -5.19
CA ASN A 484 38.11 29.04 -4.72
C ASN A 484 39.22 29.21 -5.75
N GLY A 485 39.59 30.45 -6.05
CA GLY A 485 40.73 30.77 -6.88
C GLY A 485 42.02 30.19 -6.29
N ALA A 486 42.93 29.75 -7.16
CA ALA A 486 44.20 29.20 -6.73
C ALA A 486 45.00 30.26 -5.95
N SER A 487 45.47 29.90 -4.76
CA SER A 487 46.38 30.73 -3.96
C SER A 487 47.82 30.49 -4.39
N CYS A 488 48.49 31.53 -4.88
CA CYS A 488 49.81 31.44 -5.50
C CYS A 488 50.87 32.26 -4.73
N CYS A 489 51.00 32.06 -3.42
CA CYS A 489 52.09 32.71 -2.65
C CYS A 489 53.48 32.07 -2.86
N LYS A 490 53.75 31.38 -3.98
CA LYS A 490 55.09 30.88 -4.34
C LYS A 490 55.73 31.78 -5.41
N PRO A 491 57.00 32.18 -5.26
CA PRO A 491 57.70 32.96 -6.29
C PRO A 491 57.88 32.16 -7.61
N PRO A 492 57.78 32.79 -8.79
CA PRO A 492 57.51 34.20 -9.02
C PRO A 492 56.02 34.54 -8.76
N PRO A 493 55.74 35.71 -8.19
CA PRO A 493 54.39 36.09 -7.81
C PRO A 493 53.49 36.27 -9.04
N SER A 494 52.37 35.57 -9.06
CA SER A 494 51.25 35.88 -9.95
C SER A 494 50.12 36.53 -9.16
N ALA A 495 49.22 37.25 -9.85
CA ALA A 495 47.98 37.71 -9.24
C ALA A 495 47.16 36.50 -8.78
N GLY A 496 46.49 36.63 -7.64
CA GLY A 496 45.54 35.64 -7.15
C GLY A 496 44.43 35.46 -8.17
N GLN A 497 44.03 34.21 -8.42
CA GLN A 497 42.95 33.95 -9.37
C GLN A 497 41.60 34.32 -8.76
N ASN A 498 40.67 34.83 -9.55
CA ASN A 498 39.31 35.08 -9.07
C ASN A 498 38.62 33.77 -8.67
N GLY A 499 37.73 33.83 -7.68
CA GLY A 499 36.83 32.73 -7.37
C GLY A 499 35.82 32.52 -8.50
N GLY A 500 35.38 31.27 -8.69
CA GLY A 500 34.32 30.96 -9.64
C GLY A 500 32.96 31.47 -9.15
N ASP A 501 32.11 31.92 -10.08
CA ASP A 501 30.71 32.24 -9.77
C ASP A 501 29.95 30.98 -9.34
N GLY A 502 28.91 31.10 -8.52
CA GLY A 502 27.98 30.01 -8.23
C GLY A 502 26.98 29.77 -9.36
N GLY A 503 26.48 28.54 -9.48
CA GLY A 503 25.52 28.14 -10.52
C GLY A 503 24.10 28.59 -10.21
N PHE A 504 23.32 28.88 -11.25
CA PHE A 504 21.91 29.26 -11.09
C PHE A 504 21.02 28.05 -10.74
N ALA A 505 19.97 28.26 -9.96
CA ALA A 505 18.97 27.23 -9.68
C ALA A 505 17.57 27.71 -10.06
N GLN A 506 16.85 26.91 -10.85
CA GLN A 506 15.47 27.13 -11.20
C GLN A 506 14.60 25.95 -10.75
N ALA A 507 13.55 26.21 -9.97
CA ALA A 507 12.61 25.18 -9.51
C ALA A 507 11.16 25.56 -9.80
N ARG A 508 10.36 24.67 -10.41
CA ARG A 508 8.94 24.90 -10.69
C ARG A 508 8.07 23.76 -10.16
N GLY A 509 7.29 24.01 -9.11
CA GLY A 509 6.33 23.03 -8.61
C GLY A 509 5.30 22.70 -9.69
N GLY A 510 4.87 21.45 -9.77
CA GLY A 510 3.82 21.04 -10.70
C GLY A 510 2.45 21.58 -10.26
N ASN A 511 1.54 21.84 -11.18
CA ASN A 511 0.20 22.29 -10.80
C ASN A 511 -0.61 21.13 -10.19
N GLY A 512 -1.52 21.42 -9.27
CA GLY A 512 -2.54 20.46 -8.85
C GLY A 512 -3.46 20.09 -10.01
N GLY A 513 -4.06 18.91 -9.97
CA GLY A 513 -5.02 18.49 -10.98
C GLY A 513 -6.35 19.23 -10.86
N ASP A 514 -7.10 19.32 -11.95
CA ASP A 514 -8.44 19.89 -11.98
C ASP A 514 -9.46 18.88 -11.43
N GLY A 515 -10.43 19.34 -10.64
CA GLY A 515 -11.44 18.47 -10.03
C GLY A 515 -12.32 19.19 -9.01
N VAL A 516 -13.32 18.49 -8.48
CA VAL A 516 -14.30 19.07 -7.54
C VAL A 516 -13.59 19.59 -6.28
N ASN A 517 -12.76 18.75 -5.66
CA ASN A 517 -11.81 19.16 -4.63
C ASN A 517 -10.41 19.24 -5.25
N ALA A 518 -10.10 20.40 -5.85
CA ALA A 518 -8.80 20.63 -6.46
C ALA A 518 -7.70 20.68 -5.39
N ARG A 519 -6.71 19.79 -5.50
CA ARG A 519 -5.58 19.72 -4.57
C ARG A 519 -4.51 20.79 -4.86
N PRO A 520 -3.66 21.11 -3.87
CA PRO A 520 -2.57 22.08 -4.04
C PRO A 520 -1.59 21.70 -5.15
N GLY A 521 -0.95 22.71 -5.73
CA GLY A 521 0.26 22.51 -6.53
C GLY A 521 1.47 22.14 -5.68
N GLY A 522 2.51 21.65 -6.32
CA GLY A 522 3.74 21.22 -5.66
C GLY A 522 4.61 22.37 -5.18
N ILE A 523 5.49 22.04 -4.23
CA ILE A 523 6.44 22.95 -3.59
C ILE A 523 7.64 23.17 -4.52
N ALA A 524 8.13 24.42 -4.59
CA ALA A 524 9.31 24.76 -5.38
C ALA A 524 10.44 25.31 -4.49
N ARG A 525 11.60 24.65 -4.49
CA ARG A 525 12.79 25.10 -3.75
C ARG A 525 14.01 25.22 -4.66
N ALA A 526 14.61 26.43 -4.68
CA ALA A 526 15.81 26.72 -5.46
C ALA A 526 16.96 27.19 -4.55
N GLU A 527 18.11 26.53 -4.62
CA GLU A 527 19.34 26.91 -3.90
C GLU A 527 20.43 27.34 -4.88
N GLY A 528 20.81 28.61 -4.85
CA GLY A 528 21.91 29.12 -5.67
C GLY A 528 23.25 28.51 -5.24
N GLY A 529 24.14 28.25 -6.20
CA GLY A 529 25.49 27.79 -5.89
C GLY A 529 26.26 28.83 -5.09
N LYS A 530 27.08 28.40 -4.12
CA LYS A 530 27.96 29.33 -3.38
C LYS A 530 29.00 29.91 -4.33
N ALA A 531 29.40 31.16 -4.12
CA ALA A 531 30.55 31.72 -4.81
C ALA A 531 31.86 31.12 -4.29
N GLY A 532 32.84 31.01 -5.18
CA GLY A 532 34.21 30.72 -4.81
C GLY A 532 34.91 31.93 -4.18
N ASN A 533 35.80 31.69 -3.23
CA ASN A 533 36.68 32.73 -2.72
C ASN A 533 37.73 33.12 -3.76
N GLY A 534 38.13 34.38 -3.80
CA GLY A 534 39.32 34.79 -4.55
C GLY A 534 40.59 34.14 -3.98
N GLY A 535 41.52 33.80 -4.86
CA GLY A 535 42.83 33.26 -4.48
C GLY A 535 43.75 34.35 -3.93
N ASP A 536 44.63 33.95 -3.00
CA ASP A 536 45.64 34.85 -2.43
C ASP A 536 46.80 35.06 -3.44
N GLY A 537 47.24 36.31 -3.63
CA GLY A 537 48.32 36.66 -4.56
C GLY A 537 48.84 38.10 -4.39
N GLU A 538 49.69 38.59 -5.31
CA GLU A 538 50.18 39.99 -5.24
C GLU A 538 49.06 41.02 -5.46
N GLY A 539 48.17 40.72 -6.40
CA GLY A 539 46.81 41.25 -6.42
C GLY A 539 45.88 40.18 -5.81
N PRO A 540 45.00 40.54 -4.86
CA PRO A 540 43.99 39.60 -4.38
C PRO A 540 43.05 39.27 -5.52
N GLY A 541 42.72 37.98 -5.70
CA GLY A 541 41.65 37.61 -6.62
C GLY A 541 40.31 38.13 -6.11
N ASP A 542 39.42 38.54 -7.02
CA ASP A 542 38.06 38.88 -6.66
C ASP A 542 37.28 37.62 -6.24
N ALA A 543 36.29 37.79 -5.35
CA ALA A 543 35.33 36.74 -5.06
C ALA A 543 34.45 36.46 -6.30
N GLY A 544 34.01 35.22 -6.44
CA GLY A 544 32.93 34.91 -7.38
C GLY A 544 31.61 35.53 -6.94
N ASN A 545 30.67 35.66 -7.87
CA ASN A 545 29.29 36.03 -7.57
C ASN A 545 28.49 34.79 -7.16
N PRO A 546 27.60 34.88 -6.17
CA PRO A 546 26.73 33.75 -5.82
C PRO A 546 25.76 33.47 -6.97
N GLY A 547 25.36 32.21 -7.11
CA GLY A 547 24.37 31.82 -8.11
C GLY A 547 22.99 32.41 -7.80
N GLY A 548 22.28 32.87 -8.83
CA GLY A 548 20.91 33.34 -8.69
C GLY A 548 19.91 32.19 -8.54
N THR A 549 18.76 32.49 -7.95
CA THR A 549 17.62 31.56 -7.76
C THR A 549 16.40 32.07 -8.51
N SER A 550 15.62 31.16 -9.08
CA SER A 550 14.28 31.43 -9.61
C SER A 550 13.37 30.30 -9.22
N PHE A 551 12.17 30.60 -8.72
CA PHE A 551 11.22 29.58 -8.33
C PHE A 551 9.79 29.99 -8.67
N ALA A 552 8.95 29.01 -8.91
CA ALA A 552 7.51 29.17 -9.05
C ALA A 552 6.83 27.96 -8.41
N ALA A 553 6.02 28.17 -7.36
CA ALA A 553 5.16 27.10 -6.87
C ALA A 553 4.15 26.69 -7.93
N GLY A 554 3.69 25.45 -7.86
CA GLY A 554 2.57 25.00 -8.68
C GLY A 554 1.29 25.71 -8.29
N SER A 555 0.49 26.12 -9.27
CA SER A 555 -0.86 26.61 -8.99
C SER A 555 -1.76 25.47 -8.55
N ARG A 556 -2.76 25.75 -7.72
CA ARG A 556 -3.89 24.84 -7.54
C ARG A 556 -4.56 24.50 -8.88
N GLY A 557 -5.15 23.32 -8.97
CA GLY A 557 -6.08 23.02 -10.06
C GLY A 557 -7.38 23.82 -9.97
N MET A 558 -8.16 23.84 -11.05
CA MET A 558 -9.46 24.47 -11.12
C MET A 558 -10.52 23.56 -10.46
N GLY A 559 -11.19 24.07 -9.42
CA GLY A 559 -12.17 23.32 -8.61
C GLY A 559 -12.95 24.18 -7.62
N THR A 560 -13.84 23.56 -6.82
CA THR A 560 -14.47 24.30 -5.72
C THR A 560 -13.40 24.70 -4.70
N PRO A 561 -13.39 25.95 -4.20
CA PRO A 561 -12.32 26.41 -3.32
C PRO A 561 -12.37 25.65 -2.00
N THR A 562 -11.34 24.86 -1.68
CA THR A 562 -11.08 24.43 -0.31
C THR A 562 -10.06 25.39 0.33
N ASP A 563 -10.06 25.55 1.66
CA ASP A 563 -9.21 26.55 2.34
C ASP A 563 -7.68 26.26 2.28
N GLU A 564 -7.26 25.19 1.59
CA GLU A 564 -5.82 24.89 1.44
C GLU A 564 -5.09 25.88 0.51
N PRO A 565 -3.89 26.37 0.90
CA PRO A 565 -3.10 27.31 0.11
C PRO A 565 -2.44 26.67 -1.14
N ASP A 566 -2.04 27.51 -2.10
CA ASP A 566 -1.17 27.11 -3.21
C ASP A 566 0.15 26.51 -2.70
N GLY A 567 0.91 25.83 -3.58
CA GLY A 567 2.22 25.30 -3.25
C GLY A 567 3.14 26.36 -2.62
N THR A 568 4.01 25.96 -1.71
CA THR A 568 4.96 26.91 -1.10
C THR A 568 6.22 27.02 -1.95
N ALA A 569 6.87 28.18 -1.90
CA ALA A 569 8.11 28.40 -2.61
C ALA A 569 9.15 29.07 -1.72
N SER A 570 10.40 28.61 -1.80
CA SER A 570 11.50 29.13 -0.99
C SER A 570 12.79 29.18 -1.78
N ASP A 571 13.60 30.22 -1.55
CA ASP A 571 14.97 30.29 -2.05
C ASP A 571 16.00 30.41 -0.94
N GLN A 572 17.22 30.00 -1.29
CA GLN A 572 18.42 30.37 -0.57
C GLN A 572 19.46 30.83 -1.58
N PHE A 573 19.83 32.11 -1.50
CA PHE A 573 20.96 32.61 -2.28
C PHE A 573 22.23 31.86 -1.90
N GLY A 574 23.09 31.64 -2.89
CA GLY A 574 24.43 31.14 -2.64
C GLY A 574 25.17 32.05 -1.67
N GLY A 575 25.98 31.47 -0.78
CA GLY A 575 26.88 32.25 0.08
C GLY A 575 27.85 33.09 -0.76
N LEU A 576 28.10 34.34 -0.34
CA LEU A 576 29.11 35.20 -0.93
C LEU A 576 30.51 34.60 -0.75
N GLY A 577 31.34 34.71 -1.79
CA GLY A 577 32.76 34.40 -1.70
C GLY A 577 33.49 35.54 -1.01
N PHE A 578 34.62 35.23 -0.38
CA PHE A 578 35.54 36.23 0.17
C PHE A 578 36.60 36.56 -0.88
N GLY A 579 36.95 37.84 -1.04
CA GLY A 579 38.10 38.21 -1.85
C GLY A 579 39.39 37.61 -1.29
N GLY A 580 40.35 37.33 -2.17
CA GLY A 580 41.67 36.85 -1.76
C GLY A 580 42.38 37.87 -0.87
N GLN A 581 43.38 37.42 -0.13
CA GLN A 581 44.27 38.28 0.64
C GLN A 581 45.55 38.56 -0.14
N ARG A 582 46.11 39.77 0.04
CA ARG A 582 47.44 40.07 -0.49
C ARG A 582 48.48 39.25 0.28
N CYS A 583 49.30 38.48 -0.42
CA CYS A 583 50.42 37.75 0.21
C CYS A 583 51.35 38.79 0.86
N ASN A 584 51.37 38.83 2.19
CA ASN A 584 52.18 39.80 2.92
C ASN A 584 53.65 39.35 2.85
N ALA A 585 54.42 39.91 1.91
CA ALA A 585 55.77 39.48 1.53
C ALA A 585 56.85 39.58 2.65
N ARG A 586 56.49 39.79 3.92
CA ARG A 586 57.44 40.06 5.00
C ARG A 586 57.62 38.98 6.05
N ASN A 587 56.76 37.96 6.14
CA ASN A 587 56.93 36.91 7.14
C ASN A 587 56.82 35.53 6.50
N GLY A 588 57.96 34.88 6.29
CA GLY A 588 58.02 33.47 5.93
C GLY A 588 57.18 32.63 6.89
N CYS A 589 56.47 31.64 6.35
CA CYS A 589 55.59 30.69 7.04
C CYS A 589 55.96 30.46 8.51
N ARG A 590 55.17 31.04 9.42
CA ARG A 590 54.98 30.49 10.76
C ARG A 590 53.55 30.01 10.87
N VAL A 591 53.42 28.71 11.13
CA VAL A 591 52.21 28.04 11.59
C VAL A 591 51.72 28.78 12.84
N ALA A 592 50.52 29.33 12.79
CA ALA A 592 49.87 29.95 13.95
C ALA A 592 49.24 28.85 14.82
N GLU A 593 49.70 28.74 16.06
CA GLU A 593 49.04 27.97 17.11
C GLU A 593 47.67 28.59 17.42
N VAL A 594 46.64 27.75 17.44
CA VAL A 594 45.28 28.12 17.83
C VAL A 594 45.22 28.28 19.34
N GLY A 595 45.26 29.53 19.81
CA GLY A 595 44.91 29.89 21.18
C GLY A 595 43.39 30.03 21.31
N THR A 596 42.76 29.12 22.06
CA THR A 596 41.36 29.21 22.49
C THR A 596 41.19 30.27 23.58
N PRO A 597 40.15 31.12 23.53
CA PRO A 597 39.65 31.79 24.72
C PRO A 597 38.50 30.97 25.33
N ALA A 598 38.67 30.57 26.59
CA ALA A 598 37.63 30.00 27.42
C ALA A 598 36.56 31.05 27.74
N SER A 599 35.36 30.92 27.16
CA SER A 599 34.15 31.56 27.68
C SER A 599 33.55 30.69 28.77
N ARG A 600 33.55 31.21 30.01
CA ARG A 600 32.80 30.67 31.14
C ARG A 600 31.31 30.86 30.87
N ILE A 601 30.58 29.76 30.74
CA ILE A 601 29.12 29.73 30.86
C ILE A 601 28.78 29.66 32.37
N PRO A 602 27.96 30.55 32.94
CA PRO A 602 27.44 30.36 34.28
C PRO A 602 26.34 29.29 34.27
N ALA A 603 26.48 28.31 35.14
CA ALA A 603 25.44 27.36 35.50
C ALA A 603 24.34 28.07 36.31
N ASN A 604 23.16 28.23 35.71
CA ASN A 604 21.88 28.44 36.38
C ASN A 604 20.96 27.37 35.78
N GLY A 605 20.35 26.44 36.50
CA GLY A 605 19.62 26.58 37.74
C GLY A 605 18.18 26.19 37.43
N TYR A 606 17.84 24.91 37.55
CA TYR A 606 16.48 24.41 37.38
C TYR A 606 15.58 25.04 38.46
N ALA A 607 14.60 25.83 38.04
CA ALA A 607 13.54 26.33 38.91
C ALA A 607 12.52 25.20 39.14
N VAL A 608 12.48 24.69 40.37
CA VAL A 608 11.37 23.87 40.88
C VAL A 608 10.25 24.84 41.28
N ILE A 609 9.10 24.72 40.61
CA ILE A 609 7.86 25.40 41.02
C ILE A 609 7.16 24.49 42.03
N PRO A 610 6.98 24.88 43.31
CA PRO A 610 6.09 24.17 44.21
C PRO A 610 4.64 24.61 43.92
N ILE A 611 3.77 23.66 43.58
CA ILE A 611 2.32 23.87 43.58
C ILE A 611 1.86 23.73 45.03
N GLU A 612 1.43 24.85 45.61
CA GLU A 612 0.73 24.90 46.89
C GLU A 612 -0.67 24.29 46.73
N ALA A 613 -1.01 23.34 47.61
CA ALA A 613 -2.37 22.83 47.77
C ALA A 613 -3.21 23.87 48.54
N PRO A 614 -4.44 24.22 48.11
CA PRO A 614 -5.35 24.92 48.98
C PRO A 614 -6.07 23.92 49.88
N ALA A 615 -5.72 23.98 51.17
CA ALA A 615 -6.60 23.56 52.24
C ALA A 615 -7.81 24.51 52.32
N GLY A 616 -9.00 23.96 52.40
CA GLY A 616 -10.25 24.74 52.51
C GLY A 616 -11.41 23.88 52.96
N VAL A 617 -11.38 23.47 54.23
CA VAL A 617 -12.53 22.91 54.96
C VAL A 617 -13.51 24.05 55.23
N GLY A 618 -14.78 23.84 54.88
CA GLY A 618 -15.89 24.73 55.22
C GLY A 618 -17.18 23.94 55.33
N ASP A 619 -17.52 23.55 56.56
CA ASP A 619 -18.84 23.05 56.97
C ASP A 619 -19.95 24.09 56.69
N PHE A 620 -21.16 23.65 56.30
CA PHE A 620 -22.49 24.06 56.81
C PHE A 620 -23.65 23.51 55.93
N PRO A 621 -24.91 23.43 56.43
CA PRO A 621 -25.60 22.17 56.66
C PRO A 621 -26.75 21.87 55.69
N LEU A 622 -27.17 20.61 55.68
CA LEU A 622 -28.40 20.11 55.06
C LEU A 622 -29.64 20.54 55.86
N THR A 623 -30.70 20.96 55.15
CA THR A 623 -32.10 20.73 55.55
C THR A 623 -32.95 20.37 54.32
N PRO A 624 -33.97 19.49 54.46
CA PRO A 624 -34.66 18.85 53.35
C PRO A 624 -36.01 19.50 53.03
N THR A 625 -36.44 19.48 51.76
CA THR A 625 -37.87 19.55 51.40
C THR A 625 -38.14 18.84 50.07
N ASP A 626 -38.98 17.82 50.20
CA ASP A 626 -40.11 17.40 49.36
C ASP A 626 -39.94 16.77 47.97
N SER A 627 -40.78 15.73 47.87
CA SER A 627 -41.06 14.75 46.84
C SER A 627 -41.64 15.31 45.54
N ASN A 628 -41.34 14.64 44.43
CA ASN A 628 -42.24 14.58 43.29
C ASN A 628 -42.56 13.13 42.90
N GLU A 629 -43.85 12.88 43.01
CA GLU A 629 -44.73 12.02 42.22
C GLU A 629 -44.15 11.53 40.88
N ASN A 630 -43.42 10.41 40.90
CA ASN A 630 -43.33 9.52 39.75
C ASN A 630 -43.46 8.09 40.29
N GLY A 631 -44.48 7.37 39.84
CA GLY A 631 -44.81 6.02 40.26
C GLY A 631 -43.70 5.02 39.93
N LEU A 632 -42.64 5.01 40.74
CA LEU A 632 -41.55 4.06 40.66
C LEU A 632 -41.99 2.76 41.32
N VAL A 633 -42.27 1.74 40.52
CA VAL A 633 -42.38 0.37 41.02
C VAL A 633 -40.96 -0.20 41.12
N THR A 634 -40.41 -0.22 42.33
CA THR A 634 -39.14 -0.90 42.63
C THR A 634 -39.38 -2.39 42.79
N LEU A 635 -38.90 -3.22 41.87
CA LEU A 635 -38.84 -4.68 42.06
C LEU A 635 -37.49 -5.04 42.71
N ASN A 636 -37.50 -5.24 44.03
CA ASN A 636 -36.38 -5.83 44.75
C ASN A 636 -36.38 -7.35 44.56
N TYR A 637 -35.43 -7.88 43.77
CA TYR A 637 -35.12 -9.30 43.81
C TYR A 637 -34.05 -9.55 44.89
N GLY A 638 -34.50 -10.05 46.04
CA GLY A 638 -33.64 -10.80 46.94
C GLY A 638 -33.34 -12.20 46.36
N PRO A 639 -32.28 -12.87 46.81
CA PRO A 639 -31.86 -14.15 46.23
C PRO A 639 -32.91 -15.24 46.49
N VAL A 640 -33.55 -15.72 45.43
CA VAL A 640 -34.42 -16.90 45.49
C VAL A 640 -33.74 -18.06 44.76
N THR A 641 -33.39 -19.09 45.52
CA THR A 641 -33.02 -20.41 45.00
C THR A 641 -34.26 -21.12 44.49
N GLY A 642 -34.45 -21.23 43.16
CA GLY A 642 -35.50 -22.03 42.54
C GLY A 642 -35.54 -21.94 41.01
N SER A 643 -35.76 -23.08 40.35
CA SER A 643 -35.71 -23.27 38.89
C SER A 643 -36.59 -22.31 38.06
N PRO A 644 -36.23 -21.99 36.81
CA PRO A 644 -36.92 -20.95 36.05
C PRO A 644 -38.28 -21.43 35.54
N ARG A 645 -39.32 -20.60 35.74
CA ARG A 645 -40.57 -20.68 34.98
C ARG A 645 -40.55 -19.62 33.88
N LYS A 646 -40.87 -20.05 32.65
CA LYS A 646 -41.14 -19.18 31.50
C LYS A 646 -42.34 -18.26 31.79
N ALA A 647 -42.15 -16.96 31.65
CA ALA A 647 -43.22 -16.00 31.45
C ALA A 647 -43.10 -15.47 30.01
N ALA A 648 -44.16 -15.63 29.22
CA ALA A 648 -44.29 -14.98 27.92
C ALA A 648 -45.04 -13.66 28.12
N VAL A 649 -44.49 -12.57 27.58
CA VAL A 649 -45.16 -11.26 27.55
C VAL A 649 -45.53 -10.98 26.09
N THR A 650 -46.81 -10.76 25.82
CA THR A 650 -47.33 -10.29 24.53
C THR A 650 -47.25 -8.76 24.47
N PRO A 651 -46.81 -8.16 23.34
CA PRO A 651 -46.71 -6.71 23.24
C PRO A 651 -48.05 -6.10 22.83
N ASP A 652 -48.53 -5.14 23.61
CA ASP A 652 -49.52 -4.14 23.17
C ASP A 652 -48.84 -2.75 23.11
N GLU A 653 -49.39 -1.90 22.26
CA GLU A 653 -48.80 -0.76 21.56
C GLU A 653 -48.46 0.50 22.39
N GLU A 654 -47.48 0.48 23.31
CA GLU A 654 -46.82 1.73 23.76
C GLU A 654 -45.31 1.56 24.01
N PRO A 655 -44.48 2.61 23.79
CA PRO A 655 -43.04 2.54 24.03
C PRO A 655 -42.75 2.31 25.51
N PHE A 656 -42.15 1.16 25.83
CA PHE A 656 -41.71 0.87 27.19
C PHE A 656 -40.27 1.34 27.40
N PHE A 657 -40.01 1.97 28.54
CA PHE A 657 -38.68 2.43 28.94
C PHE A 657 -38.01 1.37 29.82
N VAL A 658 -36.76 1.02 29.51
CA VAL A 658 -35.91 0.23 30.43
C VAL A 658 -34.90 1.17 31.05
N ASP A 659 -35.12 1.53 32.32
CA ASP A 659 -34.09 2.17 33.14
C ASP A 659 -33.18 1.10 33.73
N LEU A 660 -31.95 0.99 33.21
CA LEU A 660 -30.89 0.18 33.79
C LEU A 660 -30.00 1.08 34.67
N SER A 661 -30.26 1.06 35.97
CA SER A 661 -29.35 1.66 36.96
C SER A 661 -28.17 0.73 37.21
N VAL A 662 -26.97 1.13 36.81
CA VAL A 662 -25.74 0.33 36.98
C VAL A 662 -24.84 1.03 38.01
N PHE A 663 -24.35 0.26 38.99
CA PHE A 663 -23.52 0.75 40.09
C PHE A 663 -22.06 0.26 39.89
N ASP A 664 -21.13 1.21 39.75
CA ASP A 664 -19.67 1.07 39.60
C ASP A 664 -19.14 0.09 38.51
N LEU A 665 -18.34 0.65 37.59
CA LEU A 665 -17.62 -0.06 36.52
C LEU A 665 -16.16 -0.28 36.92
N LEU A 666 -15.71 -1.53 36.97
CA LEU A 666 -14.29 -1.86 37.18
C LEU A 666 -13.50 -2.01 35.87
N SER A 667 -14.16 -2.31 34.76
CA SER A 667 -13.54 -2.35 33.43
C SER A 667 -14.61 -2.38 32.33
N LEU A 668 -14.38 -1.64 31.26
CA LEU A 668 -15.11 -1.74 29.99
C LEU A 668 -14.12 -2.23 28.92
N SER A 669 -14.40 -3.37 28.29
CA SER A 669 -13.60 -3.88 27.17
C SER A 669 -14.42 -3.87 25.88
N LEU A 670 -13.92 -3.17 24.87
CA LEU A 670 -14.48 -3.13 23.52
C LEU A 670 -13.65 -4.07 22.63
N HIS A 671 -14.27 -5.08 22.03
CA HIS A 671 -13.55 -6.17 21.33
C HIS A 671 -13.68 -6.18 19.80
N ALA A 672 -14.51 -5.33 19.17
CA ALA A 672 -14.64 -5.36 17.71
C ALA A 672 -14.96 -4.00 17.08
N ILE A 673 -14.23 -3.67 16.01
CA ILE A 673 -14.62 -2.71 14.98
C ILE A 673 -14.91 -3.54 13.73
N THR A 674 -16.13 -3.46 13.20
CA THR A 674 -16.47 -4.00 11.88
C THR A 674 -16.11 -2.97 10.80
N ASP A 675 -15.96 -3.41 9.56
CA ASP A 675 -15.73 -2.54 8.40
C ASP A 675 -16.91 -1.56 8.14
N THR A 676 -18.02 -1.68 8.89
CA THR A 676 -19.21 -0.83 8.83
C THR A 676 -19.28 0.25 9.93
N CYS A 677 -18.20 0.52 10.66
CA CYS A 677 -18.16 1.54 11.74
C CYS A 677 -19.19 1.32 12.87
N LEU A 678 -19.58 0.06 13.14
CA LEU A 678 -20.41 -0.28 14.30
C LEU A 678 -19.52 -0.86 15.41
N ALA A 679 -19.36 -0.10 16.50
CA ALA A 679 -18.69 -0.57 17.71
C ALA A 679 -19.71 -1.32 18.59
N GLY A 680 -19.55 -2.64 18.72
CA GLY A 680 -20.27 -3.44 19.70
C GLY A 680 -19.46 -3.53 21.00
N GLY A 681 -20.06 -3.16 22.14
CA GLY A 681 -19.43 -3.24 23.46
C GLY A 681 -20.09 -4.27 24.37
N GLU A 682 -19.27 -4.93 25.18
CA GLU A 682 -19.71 -5.82 26.26
C GLU A 682 -19.59 -5.09 27.60
N LEU A 683 -20.65 -5.13 28.42
CA LEU A 683 -20.71 -4.50 29.73
C LEU A 683 -20.63 -5.56 30.84
N ILE A 684 -19.49 -5.65 31.54
CA ILE A 684 -19.30 -6.55 32.69
C ILE A 684 -19.33 -5.70 33.98
N VAL A 685 -20.23 -6.01 34.93
CA VAL A 685 -20.43 -5.25 36.17
C VAL A 685 -20.02 -6.10 37.38
N SER A 686 -19.20 -5.54 38.27
CA SER A 686 -18.74 -6.16 39.53
C SER A 686 -18.63 -5.06 40.60
N SER A 687 -19.23 -5.25 41.78
CA SER A 687 -19.37 -4.20 42.81
C SER A 687 -18.69 -4.54 44.13
N ASN A 688 -17.94 -3.59 44.71
CA ASN A 688 -17.52 -3.55 46.12
C ASN A 688 -17.63 -2.10 46.61
N ALA A 689 -18.63 -1.76 47.45
CA ALA A 689 -19.00 -0.35 47.70
C ALA A 689 -18.75 0.12 49.14
N GLU A 690 -18.33 1.39 49.28
CA GLU A 690 -18.62 2.24 50.46
C GLU A 690 -19.06 3.71 50.14
N ASN A 691 -19.10 4.22 48.88
CA ASN A 691 -19.76 5.52 48.62
C ASN A 691 -20.02 5.87 47.12
N PRO A 692 -21.28 5.93 46.60
CA PRO A 692 -21.57 6.10 45.17
C PRO A 692 -22.05 7.51 44.72
N GLN A 693 -21.83 7.82 43.42
CA GLN A 693 -22.52 8.87 42.65
C GLN A 693 -23.01 8.29 41.31
N PRO A 694 -24.24 8.58 40.82
CA PRO A 694 -24.77 7.99 39.59
C PRO A 694 -24.31 8.72 38.31
N PHE A 695 -24.16 7.98 37.20
CA PHE A 695 -24.12 8.53 35.84
C PHE A 695 -25.08 7.74 34.92
N VAL A 696 -25.62 8.39 33.90
CA VAL A 696 -26.67 7.85 33.01
C VAL A 696 -26.17 7.85 31.56
N ILE A 697 -26.35 6.74 30.83
CA ILE A 697 -26.15 6.68 29.38
C ILE A 697 -27.53 6.63 28.71
N ARG A 698 -27.85 7.61 27.86
CA ARG A 698 -29.04 7.60 27.00
C ARG A 698 -28.67 7.14 25.60
N LEU A 699 -29.38 6.14 25.09
CA LEU A 699 -29.37 5.74 23.69
C LEU A 699 -30.75 6.10 23.12
N GLU A 700 -30.81 7.10 22.23
CA GLU A 700 -32.04 7.53 21.54
C GLU A 700 -31.99 7.04 20.07
N ASN A 701 -33.15 6.68 19.49
CA ASN A 701 -33.35 6.25 18.09
C ASN A 701 -32.85 4.84 17.68
N LEU A 702 -33.06 3.81 18.50
CA LEU A 702 -33.02 2.42 18.01
C LEU A 702 -34.45 1.96 17.71
N GLU A 703 -34.83 1.88 16.43
CA GLU A 703 -36.01 1.09 16.05
C GLU A 703 -35.81 -0.37 16.52
N PRO A 704 -36.86 -1.05 17.02
CA PRO A 704 -36.75 -2.40 17.53
C PRO A 704 -36.50 -3.36 16.36
N ARG A 705 -35.24 -3.51 15.96
CA ARG A 705 -34.77 -4.70 15.25
C ARG A 705 -34.94 -5.85 16.23
N VAL A 706 -35.89 -6.73 15.96
CA VAL A 706 -35.98 -8.03 16.63
C VAL A 706 -34.67 -8.74 16.32
N ALA A 707 -33.70 -8.65 17.24
CA ALA A 707 -32.43 -9.33 17.11
C ALA A 707 -32.72 -10.82 17.32
N ASP A 708 -32.50 -11.64 16.28
CA ASP A 708 -32.48 -13.08 16.43
C ASP A 708 -31.32 -13.45 17.37
N LEU A 709 -31.67 -13.81 18.61
CA LEU A 709 -30.71 -14.27 19.60
C LEU A 709 -30.33 -15.72 19.29
N THR A 710 -29.12 -15.92 18.79
CA THR A 710 -28.55 -17.26 18.60
C THR A 710 -27.76 -17.66 19.84
N LEU A 711 -28.16 -18.77 20.47
CA LEU A 711 -27.41 -19.37 21.57
C LEU A 711 -26.27 -20.23 20.99
N ILE A 712 -25.04 -20.01 21.48
CA ILE A 712 -23.88 -20.85 21.15
C ILE A 712 -23.74 -21.90 22.25
N ASP A 713 -23.87 -23.17 21.87
CA ASP A 713 -23.72 -24.29 22.81
C ASP A 713 -22.24 -24.52 23.17
N LEU A 714 -21.99 -24.99 24.39
CA LEU A 714 -20.68 -25.54 24.75
C LEU A 714 -20.52 -26.96 24.19
N LEU A 715 -19.30 -27.50 24.22
CA LEU A 715 -19.14 -28.93 24.00
C LEU A 715 -19.91 -29.71 25.07
N ALA A 716 -20.47 -30.86 24.69
CA ALA A 716 -21.26 -31.66 25.62
C ALA A 716 -20.46 -32.01 26.89
N GLY A 717 -21.00 -31.61 28.05
CA GLY A 717 -20.38 -31.83 29.36
C GLY A 717 -19.48 -30.69 29.87
N ASP A 718 -19.25 -29.65 29.06
CA ASP A 718 -18.52 -28.47 29.50
C ASP A 718 -19.40 -27.50 30.29
N VAL A 719 -18.75 -26.69 31.12
CA VAL A 719 -19.40 -25.84 32.14
C VAL A 719 -19.15 -24.35 31.92
N GLU A 720 -18.19 -23.99 31.08
CA GLU A 720 -17.80 -22.61 30.78
C GLU A 720 -17.29 -22.51 29.34
N GLY A 721 -17.40 -21.34 28.72
CA GLY A 721 -16.77 -21.08 27.42
C GLY A 721 -16.71 -19.59 27.11
N SER A 722 -15.93 -19.25 26.08
CA SER A 722 -15.78 -17.88 25.59
C SER A 722 -15.52 -17.91 24.09
N ILE A 723 -16.05 -16.92 23.37
CA ILE A 723 -15.79 -16.68 21.94
C ILE A 723 -14.80 -15.51 21.83
N TYR A 724 -13.82 -15.66 20.93
CA TYR A 724 -12.76 -14.66 20.74
C TYR A 724 -12.73 -14.08 19.33
N GLY A 725 -13.30 -14.76 18.33
CA GLY A 725 -13.33 -14.27 16.95
C GLY A 725 -14.56 -14.75 16.20
N ILE A 726 -14.95 -13.99 15.18
CA ILE A 726 -16.04 -14.31 14.25
C ILE A 726 -15.63 -13.94 12.82
N ALA A 727 -15.87 -14.83 11.87
CA ALA A 727 -15.66 -14.61 10.44
C ALA A 727 -16.92 -14.05 9.77
N GLU A 728 -16.80 -13.58 8.53
CA GLU A 728 -17.93 -13.00 7.78
C GLU A 728 -19.06 -13.99 7.49
N ASP A 729 -18.74 -15.28 7.37
CA ASP A 729 -19.73 -16.34 7.21
C ASP A 729 -20.49 -16.67 8.50
N GLY A 730 -20.22 -15.95 9.60
CA GLY A 730 -20.81 -16.15 10.91
C GLY A 730 -20.13 -17.24 11.75
N THR A 731 -19.05 -17.85 11.26
CA THR A 731 -18.28 -18.84 12.02
C THR A 731 -17.60 -18.17 13.20
N ALA A 732 -17.91 -18.63 14.41
CA ALA A 732 -17.31 -18.14 15.64
C ALA A 732 -16.26 -19.12 16.17
N VAL A 733 -15.20 -18.62 16.80
CA VAL A 733 -14.14 -19.45 17.39
C VAL A 733 -13.88 -19.08 18.83
N GLY A 734 -13.45 -20.06 19.63
CA GLY A 734 -13.27 -19.83 21.05
C GLY A 734 -12.71 -20.99 21.83
N VAL A 735 -13.12 -21.04 23.09
CA VAL A 735 -12.76 -22.06 24.07
C VAL A 735 -14.00 -22.59 24.78
N SER A 736 -14.01 -23.90 25.04
CA SER A 736 -14.96 -24.59 25.89
C SER A 736 -14.18 -25.29 27.02
N THR A 737 -14.64 -25.15 28.26
CA THR A 737 -13.93 -25.60 29.45
C THR A 737 -14.74 -26.65 30.19
N ASP A 738 -14.13 -27.81 30.41
CA ASP A 738 -14.78 -28.89 31.13
C ASP A 738 -14.82 -28.68 32.66
N ALA A 739 -15.55 -29.53 33.37
CA ALA A 739 -15.66 -29.47 34.83
C ALA A 739 -14.32 -29.69 35.58
N GLN A 740 -13.25 -30.10 34.88
CA GLN A 740 -11.90 -30.23 35.43
C GLN A 740 -10.99 -29.04 35.09
N GLY A 741 -11.52 -28.02 34.41
CA GLY A 741 -10.78 -26.84 33.98
C GLY A 741 -9.90 -27.07 32.75
N ARG A 742 -10.13 -28.14 31.97
CA ARG A 742 -9.42 -28.35 30.70
C ARG A 742 -10.11 -27.55 29.60
N THR A 743 -9.34 -26.65 28.99
CA THR A 743 -9.78 -25.78 27.89
C THR A 743 -9.64 -26.49 26.55
N ARG A 744 -10.68 -26.50 25.73
CA ARG A 744 -10.70 -27.10 24.39
C ARG A 744 -10.99 -26.01 23.36
N ALA A 745 -10.18 -25.94 22.31
CA ALA A 745 -10.42 -25.02 21.21
C ALA A 745 -11.66 -25.47 20.43
N ILE A 746 -12.56 -24.54 20.15
CA ILE A 746 -13.81 -24.82 19.44
C ILE A 746 -14.02 -23.85 18.29
N PHE A 747 -14.81 -24.30 17.32
CA PHE A 747 -15.51 -23.40 16.41
C PHE A 747 -17.02 -23.71 16.45
N TRP A 748 -17.82 -22.70 16.16
CA TRP A 748 -19.26 -22.78 16.04
C TRP A 748 -19.67 -22.32 14.64
N ARG A 749 -20.50 -23.14 13.97
CA ARG A 749 -21.06 -22.86 12.64
C ARG A 749 -22.41 -23.55 12.54
N ASP A 750 -23.41 -22.85 11.98
CA ASP A 750 -24.76 -23.38 11.72
C ASP A 750 -25.44 -24.01 12.96
N GLY A 751 -25.26 -23.40 14.13
CA GLY A 751 -25.84 -23.88 15.38
C GLY A 751 -25.06 -25.04 16.04
N GLY A 752 -24.02 -25.57 15.41
CA GLY A 752 -23.21 -26.66 15.95
C GLY A 752 -21.85 -26.20 16.48
N THR A 753 -21.48 -26.68 17.66
CA THR A 753 -20.13 -26.49 18.26
C THR A 753 -19.25 -27.71 18.02
N THR A 754 -18.08 -27.51 17.45
CA THR A 754 -17.12 -28.57 17.11
C THR A 754 -15.77 -28.32 17.77
N GLU A 755 -15.18 -29.36 18.35
CA GLU A 755 -13.83 -29.33 18.92
C GLU A 755 -12.78 -29.34 17.80
N LEU A 756 -11.83 -28.40 17.85
CA LEU A 756 -10.70 -28.35 16.93
C LEU A 756 -9.66 -29.42 17.31
N PRO A 757 -8.99 -30.06 16.33
CA PRO A 757 -8.02 -31.11 16.60
C PRO A 757 -6.82 -30.57 17.39
N THR A 758 -6.39 -31.31 18.42
CA THR A 758 -5.22 -30.97 19.24
C THR A 758 -4.29 -32.18 19.39
N LEU A 759 -2.98 -31.92 19.40
CA LEU A 759 -1.97 -32.97 19.64
C LEU A 759 -1.66 -33.18 21.13
N ASP A 760 -2.15 -32.30 22.00
CA ASP A 760 -1.93 -32.43 23.44
C ASP A 760 -2.76 -33.57 24.01
N ALA A 761 -2.12 -34.50 24.71
CA ALA A 761 -2.79 -35.60 25.41
C ALA A 761 -3.76 -35.08 26.49
N GLN A 762 -3.51 -33.89 27.06
CA GLN A 762 -4.45 -33.22 27.98
C GLN A 762 -5.50 -32.36 27.28
N ARG A 763 -5.43 -32.25 25.95
CA ARG A 763 -6.32 -31.47 25.08
C ARG A 763 -6.46 -30.01 25.49
N ARG A 764 -5.42 -29.38 26.02
CA ARG A 764 -5.46 -27.95 26.35
C ARG A 764 -5.27 -27.13 25.08
N ALA A 765 -6.32 -26.51 24.57
CA ALA A 765 -6.24 -25.64 23.41
C ALA A 765 -7.19 -24.44 23.54
N VAL A 766 -6.84 -23.34 22.87
CA VAL A 766 -7.64 -22.12 22.74
C VAL A 766 -7.53 -21.63 21.29
N ALA A 767 -8.67 -21.44 20.61
CA ALA A 767 -8.72 -20.70 19.36
C ALA A 767 -8.88 -19.22 19.66
N ALA A 768 -7.93 -18.39 19.26
CA ALA A 768 -7.85 -16.97 19.63
C ALA A 768 -8.44 -16.06 18.56
N ALA A 769 -8.30 -16.41 17.29
CA ALA A 769 -8.82 -15.63 16.17
C ALA A 769 -9.13 -16.51 14.96
N ILE A 770 -9.97 -16.00 14.07
CA ILE A 770 -10.30 -16.55 12.76
C ILE A 770 -10.12 -15.43 11.73
N ASP A 771 -9.63 -15.76 10.53
CA ASP A 771 -9.56 -14.79 9.44
C ASP A 771 -10.95 -14.42 8.94
N ARG A 772 -11.06 -13.24 8.31
CA ARG A 772 -12.33 -12.73 7.75
C ARG A 772 -13.03 -13.75 6.86
N ASP A 773 -12.28 -14.43 6.00
CA ASP A 773 -12.78 -15.38 5.02
C ASP A 773 -13.22 -16.72 5.64
N GLY A 774 -12.97 -16.93 6.94
CA GLY A 774 -13.30 -18.17 7.64
C GLY A 774 -12.47 -19.38 7.18
N ILE A 775 -11.32 -19.16 6.55
CA ILE A 775 -10.45 -20.21 6.00
C ILE A 775 -9.46 -20.71 7.05
N ARG A 776 -9.04 -19.85 7.98
CA ARG A 776 -7.97 -20.15 8.95
C ARG A 776 -8.29 -19.66 10.34
N ILE A 777 -8.09 -20.55 11.31
CA ILE A 777 -8.17 -20.26 12.74
C ILE A 777 -6.75 -20.29 13.30
N VAL A 778 -6.45 -19.42 14.27
CA VAL A 778 -5.17 -19.42 14.98
C VAL A 778 -5.36 -19.41 16.48
N GLY A 779 -4.36 -19.88 17.22
CA GLY A 779 -4.42 -19.87 18.67
C GLY A 779 -3.21 -20.53 19.32
N ARG A 780 -3.48 -21.28 20.40
CA ARG A 780 -2.46 -21.98 21.17
C ARG A 780 -2.92 -23.33 21.69
N GLU A 781 -1.99 -24.26 21.88
CA GLU A 781 -2.25 -25.52 22.55
C GLU A 781 -1.11 -26.00 23.46
N GLY A 782 -1.40 -26.96 24.34
CA GLY A 782 -0.46 -27.62 25.23
C GLY A 782 -0.25 -26.95 26.59
N LEU A 783 0.40 -27.68 27.50
CA LEU A 783 0.83 -27.17 28.81
C LEU A 783 1.93 -26.10 28.70
N ILE A 784 2.83 -26.28 27.73
CA ILE A 784 3.74 -25.24 27.26
C ILE A 784 3.08 -24.73 25.99
N PRO A 785 2.42 -23.55 26.02
CA PRO A 785 1.67 -23.05 24.88
C PRO A 785 2.50 -23.04 23.60
N LYS A 786 1.98 -23.64 22.54
CA LYS A 786 2.54 -23.58 21.19
C LYS A 786 1.55 -22.87 20.29
N ALA A 787 2.03 -21.91 19.51
CA ALA A 787 1.24 -21.26 18.48
C ALA A 787 0.84 -22.31 17.43
N VAL A 788 -0.43 -22.31 17.03
CA VAL A 788 -0.98 -23.25 16.07
C VAL A 788 -1.96 -22.57 15.12
N THR A 789 -2.11 -23.16 13.94
CA THR A 789 -3.17 -22.83 13.00
C THR A 789 -4.05 -24.05 12.74
N TRP A 790 -5.33 -23.82 12.45
CA TRP A 790 -6.27 -24.82 11.96
C TRP A 790 -6.86 -24.37 10.62
N SER A 791 -6.87 -25.25 9.63
CA SER A 791 -7.30 -24.96 8.26
C SER A 791 -7.86 -26.20 7.54
N GLY A 792 -8.27 -26.02 6.29
CA GLY A 792 -8.87 -27.06 5.46
C GLY A 792 -10.35 -27.30 5.78
N VAL A 793 -10.92 -28.37 5.21
CA VAL A 793 -12.34 -28.69 5.41
C VAL A 793 -12.62 -28.91 6.89
N ASN A 794 -13.53 -28.11 7.45
CA ASN A 794 -13.88 -28.10 8.88
C ASN A 794 -12.68 -27.94 9.82
N TYR A 795 -11.63 -27.23 9.38
CA TYR A 795 -10.43 -26.94 10.17
C TYR A 795 -9.70 -28.20 10.68
N ALA A 796 -9.80 -29.30 9.93
CA ALA A 796 -9.22 -30.59 10.32
C ALA A 796 -7.68 -30.63 10.26
N THR A 797 -7.05 -29.72 9.52
CA THR A 797 -5.60 -29.62 9.39
C THR A 797 -5.06 -28.71 10.48
N ARG A 798 -4.33 -29.28 11.46
CA ARG A 798 -3.61 -28.52 12.49
C ARG A 798 -2.13 -28.42 12.16
N THR A 799 -1.59 -27.22 12.19
CA THR A 799 -0.17 -26.92 11.95
C THR A 799 0.44 -26.23 13.16
N GLU A 800 1.63 -26.68 13.61
CA GLU A 800 2.39 -25.96 14.64
C GLU A 800 3.16 -24.82 14.00
N LEU A 801 3.08 -23.63 14.58
CA LEU A 801 3.89 -22.50 14.17
C LEU A 801 5.22 -22.50 14.95
N PRO A 802 6.36 -22.32 14.27
CA PRO A 802 7.66 -22.30 14.93
C PRO A 802 7.77 -21.17 15.97
N SER A 803 8.56 -21.38 17.02
CA SER A 803 8.90 -20.35 18.02
C SER A 803 10.26 -19.73 17.70
N LEU A 804 10.50 -18.48 18.13
CA LEU A 804 11.81 -17.82 17.95
C LEU A 804 12.95 -18.60 18.62
N THR A 805 12.65 -19.24 19.75
CA THR A 805 13.58 -20.14 20.44
C THR A 805 12.92 -21.50 20.56
N ALA A 806 13.48 -22.49 19.87
CA ALA A 806 12.91 -23.83 19.82
C ALA A 806 12.57 -24.39 21.23
N GLY A 807 11.33 -24.84 21.39
CA GLY A 807 10.82 -25.41 22.63
C GLY A 807 10.35 -24.40 23.69
N GLN A 808 10.44 -23.10 23.42
CA GLN A 808 9.84 -22.07 24.28
C GLN A 808 8.37 -21.84 23.92
N PRO A 809 7.56 -21.32 24.88
CA PRO A 809 6.16 -21.06 24.59
C PRO A 809 5.96 -20.01 23.47
N SER A 810 4.93 -20.21 22.67
CA SER A 810 4.43 -19.26 21.69
C SER A 810 2.90 -19.29 21.64
N TYR A 811 2.29 -18.22 21.16
CA TYR A 811 0.86 -18.18 20.88
C TYR A 811 0.58 -17.23 19.72
N ALA A 812 -0.37 -17.60 18.88
CA ALA A 812 -0.95 -16.72 17.87
C ALA A 812 -2.18 -16.03 18.44
N THR A 813 -2.34 -14.74 18.14
CA THR A 813 -3.41 -13.87 18.64
C THR A 813 -4.32 -13.39 17.53
N SER A 814 -3.80 -13.24 16.31
CA SER A 814 -4.54 -12.69 15.17
C SER A 814 -4.08 -13.32 13.86
N THR A 815 -4.98 -13.42 12.89
CA THR A 815 -4.66 -13.83 11.53
C THR A 815 -5.51 -13.07 10.52
N GLN A 816 -4.92 -12.75 9.36
CA GLN A 816 -5.64 -12.21 8.22
C GLN A 816 -4.85 -12.51 6.94
N GLY A 817 -5.49 -13.11 5.93
CA GLY A 817 -4.79 -13.55 4.71
C GLY A 817 -3.65 -14.52 5.06
N ASP A 818 -2.44 -14.30 4.56
CA ASP A 818 -1.27 -15.15 4.85
C ASP A 818 -0.49 -14.76 6.11
N TYR A 819 -0.96 -13.75 6.85
CA TYR A 819 -0.30 -13.25 8.05
C TYR A 819 -0.91 -13.86 9.30
N VAL A 820 -0.03 -14.31 10.21
CA VAL A 820 -0.38 -14.64 11.58
C VAL A 820 0.49 -13.80 12.50
N ALA A 821 -0.11 -13.16 13.49
CA ALA A 821 0.60 -12.36 14.49
C ALA A 821 0.42 -12.96 15.88
N GLY A 822 1.41 -12.74 16.75
CA GLY A 822 1.35 -13.19 18.14
C GLY A 822 2.62 -12.89 18.91
N ALA A 823 2.98 -13.78 19.84
CA ALA A 823 4.21 -13.66 20.59
C ALA A 823 4.92 -15.01 20.78
N SER A 824 6.24 -14.92 20.95
CA SER A 824 7.12 -16.04 21.29
C SER A 824 7.99 -15.67 22.48
N PHE A 825 8.19 -16.60 23.41
CA PHE A 825 9.12 -16.41 24.52
C PHE A 825 10.57 -16.50 24.05
N VAL A 826 11.38 -15.56 24.54
CA VAL A 826 12.84 -15.58 24.38
C VAL A 826 13.50 -15.50 25.75
N GLY A 827 14.55 -16.28 25.95
CA GLY A 827 15.29 -16.37 27.20
C GLY A 827 14.84 -17.53 28.11
N SER A 828 15.44 -17.63 29.30
CA SER A 828 15.10 -18.64 30.31
C SER A 828 15.02 -18.01 31.71
N GLY A 829 14.25 -18.63 32.62
CA GLY A 829 14.13 -18.15 34.00
C GLY A 829 13.47 -16.77 34.12
N ALA A 830 13.96 -15.94 35.06
CA ALA A 830 13.37 -14.63 35.36
C ALA A 830 13.52 -13.58 34.24
N THR A 831 14.38 -13.84 33.24
CA THR A 831 14.57 -12.97 32.08
C THR A 831 13.78 -13.42 30.85
N ALA A 832 12.96 -14.46 30.99
CA ALA A 832 12.08 -14.90 29.91
C ALA A 832 11.04 -13.81 29.62
N ALA A 833 11.00 -13.35 28.38
CA ALA A 833 10.10 -12.28 27.96
C ALA A 833 9.40 -12.62 26.64
N TYR A 834 8.17 -12.14 26.51
CA TYR A 834 7.44 -12.18 25.25
C TYR A 834 8.08 -11.26 24.22
N ARG A 835 8.29 -11.77 23.02
CA ARG A 835 8.66 -10.99 21.84
C ARG A 835 7.54 -11.14 20.83
N ALA A 836 7.02 -10.01 20.35
CA ALA A 836 6.07 -9.98 19.26
C ALA A 836 6.70 -10.62 18.01
N VAL A 837 5.90 -11.42 17.32
CA VAL A 837 6.29 -12.12 16.10
C VAL A 837 5.18 -12.06 15.06
N VAL A 838 5.59 -12.17 13.81
CA VAL A 838 4.71 -12.44 12.67
C VAL A 838 5.21 -13.69 11.96
N TRP A 839 4.27 -14.56 11.58
CA TRP A 839 4.50 -15.69 10.69
C TRP A 839 3.86 -15.37 9.34
N MET A 840 4.59 -15.65 8.26
CA MET A 840 4.15 -15.47 6.88
C MET A 840 4.29 -16.83 6.20
N GLY A 841 3.17 -17.54 6.02
CA GLY A 841 3.19 -18.93 5.55
C GLY A 841 3.88 -19.90 6.52
N ASP A 842 4.64 -20.86 5.96
CA ASP A 842 5.33 -21.93 6.71
C ASP A 842 6.76 -21.54 7.16
N ASP A 843 7.15 -20.28 6.99
CA ASP A 843 8.49 -19.78 7.32
C ASP A 843 8.71 -19.60 8.84
N ASP A 844 9.99 -19.49 9.22
CA ASP A 844 10.37 -19.14 10.60
C ASP A 844 9.76 -17.78 11.01
N PRO A 845 9.34 -17.62 12.29
CA PRO A 845 8.78 -16.35 12.76
C PRO A 845 9.78 -15.20 12.60
N ILE A 846 9.30 -14.07 12.10
CA ILE A 846 10.03 -12.81 12.14
C ILE A 846 9.75 -12.13 13.47
N SER A 847 10.79 -11.78 14.21
CA SER A 847 10.64 -10.93 15.39
C SER A 847 10.36 -9.49 14.97
N ILE A 848 9.22 -8.97 15.42
CA ILE A 848 8.76 -7.59 15.19
C ILE A 848 8.77 -6.81 16.50
N HIS A 849 9.81 -7.07 17.30
CA HIS A 849 9.94 -6.53 18.63
C HIS A 849 10.45 -5.08 18.56
N PRO A 850 9.76 -4.08 19.17
CA PRO A 850 10.25 -2.71 19.19
C PRO A 850 11.64 -2.60 19.83
N ALA A 851 12.53 -1.81 19.23
CA ALA A 851 13.89 -1.67 19.71
C ALA A 851 13.91 -1.13 21.16
N GLY A 852 14.61 -1.82 22.06
CA GLY A 852 14.78 -1.42 23.46
C GLY A 852 13.66 -1.84 24.41
N ALA A 853 12.59 -2.49 23.93
CA ALA A 853 11.55 -3.00 24.82
C ALA A 853 12.00 -4.26 25.60
N ASP A 854 11.47 -4.41 26.81
CA ASP A 854 11.70 -5.59 27.66
C ASP A 854 10.80 -6.75 27.23
N ALA A 855 9.58 -6.44 26.79
CA ALA A 855 8.62 -7.41 26.27
C ALA A 855 7.72 -6.76 25.22
N SER A 856 7.19 -7.52 24.29
CA SER A 856 6.12 -7.07 23.40
C SER A 856 5.18 -8.19 23.00
N ASN A 857 3.97 -7.82 22.61
CA ASN A 857 2.93 -8.70 22.10
C ASN A 857 2.29 -8.09 20.86
N ALA A 858 2.10 -8.87 19.80
CA ALA A 858 1.29 -8.46 18.66
C ALA A 858 -0.17 -8.81 18.94
N ASN A 859 -1.07 -7.84 18.79
CA ASN A 859 -2.48 -7.97 19.16
C ASN A 859 -3.36 -8.21 17.94
N ALA A 860 -3.08 -7.54 16.82
CA ALA A 860 -3.89 -7.63 15.61
C ALA A 860 -3.05 -7.52 14.34
N VAL A 861 -3.54 -8.08 13.24
CA VAL A 861 -2.95 -7.96 11.89
C VAL A 861 -4.02 -7.67 10.83
N SER A 862 -3.73 -6.76 9.91
CA SER A 862 -4.61 -6.42 8.79
C SER A 862 -4.35 -7.29 7.55
N SER A 863 -5.26 -7.22 6.57
CA SER A 863 -5.09 -7.89 5.27
C SER A 863 -3.91 -7.34 4.46
N GLY A 864 -3.48 -6.11 4.74
CA GLY A 864 -2.29 -5.50 4.16
C GLY A 864 -0.98 -5.91 4.86
N GLY A 865 -1.04 -6.76 5.89
CA GLY A 865 0.14 -7.17 6.67
C GLY A 865 0.60 -6.14 7.71
N ILE A 866 -0.24 -5.14 8.04
CA ILE A 866 0.05 -4.21 9.13
C ILE A 866 -0.21 -4.92 10.45
N VAL A 867 0.78 -4.98 11.33
CA VAL A 867 0.66 -5.60 12.65
C VAL A 867 0.71 -4.51 13.71
N VAL A 868 -0.17 -4.58 14.72
CA VAL A 868 -0.18 -3.65 15.85
C VAL A 868 -0.09 -4.39 17.17
N GLY A 869 0.41 -3.72 18.20
CA GLY A 869 0.54 -4.36 19.50
C GLY A 869 0.89 -3.46 20.66
N THR A 870 1.29 -4.12 21.75
CA THR A 870 1.77 -3.49 22.99
C THR A 870 3.22 -3.84 23.21
N ALA A 871 4.01 -2.90 23.70
CA ALA A 871 5.36 -3.14 24.16
C ALA A 871 5.60 -2.52 25.53
N ARG A 872 6.48 -3.14 26.30
CA ARG A 872 6.81 -2.73 27.66
C ARG A 872 8.25 -2.25 27.72
N PHE A 873 8.45 -1.05 28.27
CA PHE A 873 9.75 -0.46 28.58
C PHE A 873 9.80 -0.17 30.07
N GLY A 874 10.46 -1.03 30.84
CA GLY A 874 10.37 -1.06 32.30
C GLY A 874 8.95 -1.35 32.75
N THR A 875 8.31 -0.36 33.39
CA THR A 875 6.92 -0.42 33.85
C THR A 875 5.94 0.26 32.90
N ALA A 876 6.43 0.97 31.87
CA ALA A 876 5.60 1.71 30.94
C ALA A 876 5.16 0.85 29.76
N LEU A 877 3.93 1.06 29.28
CA LEU A 877 3.36 0.41 28.10
C LEU A 877 3.27 1.40 26.95
N PHE A 878 3.56 0.92 25.74
CA PHE A 878 3.49 1.69 24.52
C PHE A 878 2.80 0.89 23.42
N GLY A 879 1.91 1.55 22.69
CA GLY A 879 1.35 1.07 21.45
C GLY A 879 2.37 1.19 20.32
N TRP A 880 2.47 0.16 19.48
CA TRP A 880 3.36 0.15 18.33
C TRP A 880 2.66 -0.41 17.11
N VAL A 881 3.22 -0.09 15.94
CA VAL A 881 2.82 -0.61 14.62
C VAL A 881 4.04 -1.18 13.92
N TRP A 882 3.83 -2.21 13.11
CA TRP A 882 4.81 -2.82 12.24
C TRP A 882 4.26 -2.96 10.84
N THR A 883 5.08 -2.62 9.85
CA THR A 883 4.85 -2.91 8.44
C THR A 883 6.08 -3.63 7.89
N LEU A 884 5.91 -4.35 6.77
CA LEU A 884 7.03 -5.02 6.12
C LEU A 884 8.07 -4.02 5.60
N GLU A 885 7.62 -2.86 5.15
CA GLU A 885 8.46 -1.79 4.58
C GLU A 885 9.20 -1.00 5.67
N ASP A 886 8.50 -0.59 6.72
CA ASP A 886 9.03 0.38 7.68
C ASP A 886 9.56 -0.25 8.98
N GLY A 887 9.36 -1.56 9.16
CA GLY A 887 9.69 -2.25 10.40
C GLY A 887 8.81 -1.80 11.57
N THR A 888 9.33 -1.94 12.80
CA THR A 888 8.54 -1.69 14.02
C THR A 888 8.75 -0.25 14.48
N GLN A 889 7.67 0.49 14.70
CA GLN A 889 7.68 1.89 15.13
C GLN A 889 6.73 2.09 16.31
N LEU A 890 7.11 2.92 17.28
CA LEU A 890 6.18 3.31 18.34
C LEU A 890 5.18 4.32 17.77
N ILE A 891 3.89 4.21 18.15
CA ILE A 891 2.86 5.12 17.63
C ILE A 891 3.18 6.59 17.99
N SER A 892 3.79 6.82 19.15
CA SER A 892 4.25 8.14 19.59
C SER A 892 5.43 8.70 18.79
N GLU A 893 6.14 7.88 18.01
CA GLU A 893 7.22 8.35 17.13
C GLU A 893 6.68 8.79 15.76
N ILE A 894 5.52 8.27 15.37
CA ILE A 894 4.87 8.53 14.08
C ILE A 894 3.92 9.72 14.17
N LEU A 895 3.22 9.83 15.29
CA LEU A 895 2.25 10.90 15.53
C LEU A 895 2.94 12.10 16.16
N ASP A 896 2.54 13.30 15.71
CA ASP A 896 2.99 14.54 16.33
C ASP A 896 2.47 14.63 17.77
N ASP A 897 3.39 14.85 18.72
CA ASP A 897 3.14 14.94 20.17
C ASP A 897 2.17 16.08 20.56
N SER A 898 1.73 16.90 19.60
CA SER A 898 0.82 18.02 19.80
C SER A 898 -0.53 17.65 20.43
N ALA A 899 -0.94 16.37 20.38
CA ALA A 899 -2.15 15.89 21.05
C ALA A 899 -2.03 15.72 22.57
N GLY A 900 -0.80 15.68 23.13
CA GLY A 900 -0.59 15.47 24.57
C GLY A 900 -1.07 14.12 25.09
N LEU A 901 -1.07 13.10 24.22
CA LEU A 901 -1.54 11.73 24.53
C LEU A 901 -0.38 10.73 24.48
N ALA A 902 -0.30 9.86 25.47
CA ALA A 902 0.57 8.69 25.47
C ALA A 902 -0.21 7.46 24.97
N TYR A 903 0.18 6.91 23.82
CA TYR A 903 -0.47 5.73 23.25
C TYR A 903 0.06 4.46 23.92
N LEU A 904 -0.76 3.84 24.77
CA LEU A 904 -0.34 2.76 25.66
C LEU A 904 -0.48 1.37 25.05
N ASN A 905 -1.52 1.14 24.25
CA ASN A 905 -1.83 -0.19 23.73
C ASN A 905 -2.62 -0.12 22.42
N ALA A 906 -2.01 -0.55 21.31
CA ALA A 906 -2.72 -0.73 20.04
C ALA A 906 -3.38 -2.11 20.00
N THR A 907 -4.71 -2.14 19.95
CA THR A 907 -5.52 -3.35 20.17
C THR A 907 -6.02 -3.99 18.88
N ALA A 908 -6.36 -3.20 17.88
CA ALA A 908 -6.96 -3.66 16.63
C ALA A 908 -6.48 -2.84 15.44
N VAL A 909 -6.47 -3.46 14.25
CA VAL A 909 -6.22 -2.81 12.96
C VAL A 909 -7.15 -3.40 11.91
N ASN A 910 -7.82 -2.58 11.09
CA ASN A 910 -8.71 -3.06 10.03
C ASN A 910 -7.99 -3.14 8.66
N GLY A 911 -8.71 -3.59 7.63
CA GLY A 911 -8.18 -3.73 6.26
C GLY A 911 -7.74 -2.41 5.62
N SER A 912 -8.29 -1.28 6.08
CA SER A 912 -7.91 0.07 5.64
C SER A 912 -6.72 0.65 6.41
N GLY A 913 -6.18 -0.07 7.40
CA GLY A 913 -5.07 0.37 8.24
C GLY A 913 -5.47 1.29 9.39
N GLU A 914 -6.76 1.46 9.69
CA GLU A 914 -7.20 2.20 10.88
C GLU A 914 -6.87 1.40 12.15
N ILE A 915 -6.27 2.06 13.13
CA ILE A 915 -5.77 1.43 14.36
C ILE A 915 -6.58 1.91 15.56
N THR A 916 -7.10 0.96 16.35
CA THR A 916 -7.67 1.28 17.66
C THR A 916 -6.60 1.18 18.73
N THR A 917 -6.52 2.20 19.59
CA THR A 917 -5.53 2.25 20.66
C THR A 917 -6.11 2.82 21.95
N VAL A 918 -5.59 2.35 23.09
CA VAL A 918 -5.80 3.01 24.38
C VAL A 918 -4.73 4.08 24.54
N ALA A 919 -5.15 5.33 24.68
CA ALA A 919 -4.28 6.45 24.95
C ALA A 919 -4.54 7.01 26.35
N ALA A 920 -3.51 7.53 27.02
CA ALA A 920 -3.64 8.27 28.26
C ALA A 920 -3.28 9.74 28.05
N ASP A 921 -4.06 10.66 28.60
CA ASP A 921 -3.68 12.06 28.64
C ASP A 921 -2.61 12.33 29.73
N SER A 922 -2.15 13.58 29.82
CA SER A 922 -1.18 14.01 30.83
C SER A 922 -1.64 13.82 32.30
N THR A 923 -2.93 13.60 32.55
CA THR A 923 -3.47 13.31 33.89
C THR A 923 -3.48 11.80 34.20
N GLY A 924 -3.15 10.96 33.21
CA GLY A 924 -3.23 9.51 33.29
C GLY A 924 -4.61 8.94 32.98
N LYS A 925 -5.58 9.78 32.58
CA LYS A 925 -6.91 9.32 32.20
C LYS A 925 -6.82 8.59 30.87
N GLN A 926 -7.28 7.34 30.84
CA GLN A 926 -7.27 6.50 29.64
C GLN A 926 -8.54 6.74 28.80
N GLN A 927 -8.37 6.73 27.47
CA GLN A 927 -9.43 6.83 26.49
C GLN A 927 -9.12 5.98 25.26
N PHE A 928 -10.16 5.53 24.57
CA PHE A 928 -10.02 4.86 23.27
C PHE A 928 -9.86 5.89 22.17
N VAL A 929 -8.91 5.66 21.26
CA VAL A 929 -8.63 6.51 20.11
C VAL A 929 -8.57 5.65 18.86
N ILE A 930 -9.13 6.15 17.76
CA ILE A 930 -8.98 5.56 16.43
C ILE A 930 -7.99 6.43 15.65
N LEU A 931 -6.90 5.82 15.22
CA LEU A 931 -5.87 6.42 14.39
C LEU A 931 -6.14 6.05 12.94
N ARG A 932 -6.22 7.04 12.06
CA ARG A 932 -6.42 6.83 10.63
C ARG A 932 -5.11 7.09 9.90
N PRO A 933 -4.67 6.20 8.98
CA PRO A 933 -3.55 6.50 8.12
C PRO A 933 -3.83 7.81 7.38
N ARG A 934 -2.84 8.71 7.32
CA ARG A 934 -2.97 9.87 6.43
C ARG A 934 -2.85 9.36 4.99
N PRO A 935 -3.81 9.70 4.12
CA PRO A 935 -3.81 9.27 2.73
C PRO A 935 -2.68 9.88 1.93
#